data_AF-A0A940NVL8-F1
#
_entry.id   AF-A0A940NVL8-F1
#
_cell.length_a   1.000
_cell.length_b   1.000
_cell.length_c   1.000
_cell.angle_alpha   90.00
_cell.angle_beta   90.00
_cell.angle_gamma   90.00
#
_symmetry.space_group_name_H-M   'P 1'
#
loop_
_entity.id
_entity.type
_entity.pdbx_description
1 polymer ?
#
loop_
_entity_poly.entity_id
_entity_poly.type
_entity_poly.pdbx_seq_one_letter_code
_entity_poly.pdbx_strand_id
1 'polypeptide(L)'
;MNKRLWGLMSAAMLAFTTVPGSVCAADSSETVLVTGKSPDGSYDCEVWNDQNIGEVSFDGAETEGGAFSAEWNGIHNCFFGKGHVLQSPEYATYRHFGNIDCDYEMDFTASGVSSYGIHGWIENCNPVNSRPRQVEFYIVDGYNEFRPGGSQSLGQITDGDYTYDIYCNCLTSYEFTPPETDYYQYYSVISEVQNPVKENETVSVGRKIDIDKHFDAWRAVGLNMNGQLRDVSFYIDGWNSSGKAKLTKNELNIGTEPAPDYQILGSASDDGYKYEVWNEKKLGEISFDGRETDGGVFSCKWDDTEYTVFSKGRFIPSGKTYQELPGLCCDYALDYTPHGTSYFGIHGWFTDCKGEYPTTEYFIMDGCCDWALPEGTELLGSTVIDGGCYALYRVVIAKAPTITGVQDYCQYWSVGGNSVTKVDTTRSFDLRISIDEHFKAWEKAGLDMSGKLYEASFFVEGHHSSGEAKITKNQLSFSDDPQPAAAALPQNGTSVKRISGRTADGTYDYEVLNYDRVGAVSFDGAETEDGAFSAEWNDIRNCMVSKGHVFQTAGKTYTELGSICCKYKMELSQAGVSCFGVRGRLRNSESGQPETEYYIVDGFSQFVPLRNAESLGQVKDGGRTYDIFRIDVSPADAPETCYQYWSIIIDRDNHAKNNFPISDTAKIIYELGGWISVDKHFKAWEDAGLEMSGQVGEVSFFIENWQSTGKAKVTMNNIEIANLPEADADPQPSAEAITGDINCDGRTDVSDAVLLARYLNQDAEAVMTDQGKVQANVIKGELDSEDLSAILMFIAKKIPADRFPLDSLPSAGDASA
;
A
#
# COMPACT_ATOMS: atom_id res chain seq x y z
N MET A 1 49.85 4.02 -5.72
CA MET A 1 50.59 3.14 -4.80
C MET A 1 49.88 1.78 -4.84
N ASN A 2 50.64 0.73 -5.16
CA ASN A 2 50.31 -0.70 -5.26
C ASN A 2 49.13 -1.16 -6.15
N LYS A 3 49.47 -1.31 -7.44
CA LYS A 3 48.93 -2.24 -8.43
C LYS A 3 49.32 -3.70 -8.11
N ARG A 4 48.49 -4.69 -8.51
CA ARG A 4 48.94 -5.82 -9.35
C ARG A 4 47.82 -6.26 -10.32
N LEU A 5 48.20 -6.31 -11.60
CA LEU A 5 47.48 -6.76 -12.78
C LEU A 5 47.94 -8.19 -13.14
N TRP A 6 47.00 -9.01 -13.64
CA TRP A 6 47.03 -9.89 -14.84
C TRP A 6 48.12 -10.97 -15.05
N GLY A 7 47.69 -12.14 -15.56
CA GLY A 7 48.47 -12.91 -16.54
C GLY A 7 48.34 -14.44 -16.55
N LEU A 8 47.51 -14.96 -17.47
CA LEU A 8 47.64 -16.13 -18.35
C LEU A 8 48.74 -17.21 -18.16
N MET A 9 48.35 -18.41 -18.61
CA MET A 9 49.12 -19.59 -19.07
C MET A 9 49.28 -20.76 -18.09
N SER A 10 48.58 -21.86 -18.38
CA SER A 10 49.21 -23.00 -19.08
C SER A 10 48.14 -23.93 -19.66
N ALA A 11 48.07 -23.97 -20.99
CA ALA A 11 47.53 -25.10 -21.73
C ALA A 11 48.46 -26.30 -21.49
N ALA A 12 47.91 -27.42 -21.02
CA ALA A 12 48.54 -28.72 -21.16
C ALA A 12 47.61 -29.59 -22.00
N MET A 13 47.97 -29.73 -23.29
CA MET A 13 47.64 -30.93 -24.05
C MET A 13 48.00 -32.15 -23.19
N LEU A 14 47.04 -32.99 -22.83
CA LEU A 14 47.34 -34.38 -22.55
C LEU A 14 46.92 -35.20 -23.76
N ALA A 15 47.93 -35.53 -24.57
CA ALA A 15 47.82 -36.57 -25.56
C ALA A 15 47.43 -37.89 -24.89
N PHE A 16 46.57 -38.65 -25.57
CA PHE A 16 46.35 -40.07 -25.34
C PHE A 16 47.68 -40.79 -25.08
N THR A 17 47.87 -41.31 -23.87
CA THR A 17 48.81 -42.40 -23.63
C THR A 17 48.12 -43.45 -22.79
N THR A 18 47.89 -44.61 -23.42
CA THR A 18 47.58 -45.86 -22.76
C THR A 18 48.73 -46.24 -21.84
N VAL A 19 48.45 -46.50 -20.54
CA VAL A 19 49.37 -47.23 -19.66
C VAL A 19 48.56 -48.25 -18.83
N PRO A 20 48.96 -49.53 -18.80
CA PRO A 20 48.17 -50.62 -18.24
C PRO A 20 48.38 -50.79 -16.73
N GLY A 21 47.28 -51.06 -16.02
CA GLY A 21 47.19 -51.95 -14.86
C GLY A 21 47.98 -51.59 -13.59
N SER A 22 47.26 -51.16 -12.56
CA SER A 22 47.32 -51.82 -11.24
C SER A 22 46.03 -51.56 -10.49
N VAL A 23 45.32 -52.66 -10.23
CA VAL A 23 44.02 -52.72 -9.57
C VAL A 23 44.19 -52.35 -8.10
N CYS A 24 43.60 -51.23 -7.70
CA CYS A 24 43.03 -51.08 -6.37
C CYS A 24 41.52 -51.14 -6.59
N ALA A 25 40.83 -52.05 -5.90
CA ALA A 25 39.38 -52.20 -6.01
C ALA A 25 38.72 -50.85 -5.68
N ALA A 26 38.16 -50.19 -6.69
CA ALA A 26 37.29 -49.04 -6.52
C ALA A 26 35.95 -49.56 -5.98
N ASP A 27 35.42 -48.84 -5.00
CA ASP A 27 34.07 -49.04 -4.51
C ASP A 27 33.11 -48.86 -5.70
N SER A 28 32.24 -49.82 -5.97
CA SER A 28 31.43 -49.90 -7.20
C SER A 28 30.19 -48.99 -7.14
N SER A 29 30.29 -47.82 -6.51
CA SER A 29 29.13 -46.96 -6.21
C SER A 29 29.32 -45.48 -6.56
N GLU A 30 30.42 -45.07 -7.20
CA GLU A 30 30.63 -43.66 -7.55
C GLU A 30 29.98 -43.32 -8.90
N THR A 31 28.99 -42.43 -8.88
CA THR A 31 28.46 -41.75 -10.06
C THR A 31 29.55 -40.86 -10.66
N VAL A 32 29.85 -41.00 -11.95
CA VAL A 32 30.79 -40.11 -12.65
C VAL A 32 29.99 -38.92 -13.17
N LEU A 33 30.34 -37.69 -12.75
CA LEU A 33 29.80 -36.44 -13.30
C LEU A 33 30.91 -35.67 -14.02
N VAL A 34 30.69 -35.35 -15.29
CA VAL A 34 31.58 -34.53 -16.11
C VAL A 34 30.80 -33.29 -16.55
N THR A 35 31.28 -32.12 -16.15
CA THR A 35 30.75 -30.83 -16.63
C THR A 35 31.80 -30.10 -17.47
N GLY A 36 31.36 -29.37 -18.47
CA GLY A 36 32.24 -28.65 -19.39
C GLY A 36 31.49 -27.60 -20.21
N LYS A 37 32.23 -26.93 -21.10
CA LYS A 37 31.66 -26.04 -22.12
C LYS A 37 32.08 -26.52 -23.50
N SER A 38 31.28 -26.17 -24.52
CA SER A 38 31.69 -26.31 -25.91
C SER A 38 32.98 -25.50 -26.19
N PRO A 39 33.77 -25.84 -27.23
CA PRO A 39 35.04 -25.17 -27.52
C PRO A 39 34.94 -23.66 -27.76
N ASP A 40 33.81 -23.20 -28.29
CA ASP A 40 33.47 -21.79 -28.50
C ASP A 40 32.86 -21.10 -27.26
N GLY A 41 32.60 -21.87 -26.19
CA GLY A 41 32.01 -21.41 -24.93
C GLY A 41 30.52 -21.10 -25.00
N SER A 42 29.85 -21.42 -26.11
CA SER A 42 28.44 -21.06 -26.37
C SER A 42 27.42 -21.96 -25.68
N TYR A 43 27.79 -23.19 -25.31
CA TYR A 43 26.93 -24.15 -24.60
C TYR A 43 27.65 -24.74 -23.38
N ASP A 44 26.90 -25.00 -22.33
CA ASP A 44 27.26 -25.82 -21.19
C ASP A 44 26.94 -27.30 -21.46
N CYS A 45 27.76 -28.19 -20.93
CA CYS A 45 27.64 -29.64 -21.09
C CYS A 45 27.61 -30.33 -19.73
N GLU A 46 26.72 -31.31 -19.59
CA GLU A 46 26.63 -32.17 -18.42
C GLU A 46 26.50 -33.62 -18.86
N VAL A 47 27.30 -34.50 -18.26
CA VAL A 47 27.20 -35.95 -18.45
C VAL A 47 27.33 -36.63 -17.11
N TRP A 48 26.43 -37.58 -16.82
CA TRP A 48 26.65 -38.48 -15.70
C TRP A 48 26.29 -39.93 -16.01
N ASN A 49 26.98 -40.85 -15.34
CA ASN A 49 26.71 -42.29 -15.39
C ASN A 49 26.64 -42.85 -13.97
N ASP A 50 25.47 -43.33 -13.58
CA ASP A 50 25.20 -43.84 -12.24
C ASP A 50 25.93 -45.16 -11.98
N GLN A 51 26.52 -45.26 -10.79
CA GLN A 51 27.32 -46.42 -10.34
C GLN A 51 28.47 -46.81 -11.30
N ASN A 52 28.76 -45.98 -12.30
CA ASN A 52 29.71 -46.24 -13.36
C ASN A 52 29.50 -47.61 -14.05
N ILE A 53 28.24 -48.02 -14.22
CA ILE A 53 27.87 -49.28 -14.89
C ILE A 53 27.78 -49.05 -16.41
N GLY A 54 28.30 -49.99 -17.20
CA GLY A 54 28.28 -49.92 -18.67
C GLY A 54 29.34 -48.99 -19.26
N GLU A 55 29.20 -48.68 -20.54
CA GLU A 55 30.08 -47.75 -21.27
C GLU A 55 29.28 -46.53 -21.74
N VAL A 56 29.83 -45.33 -21.59
CA VAL A 56 29.26 -44.07 -22.09
C VAL A 56 30.31 -43.28 -22.88
N SER A 57 29.89 -42.59 -23.94
CA SER A 57 30.71 -41.66 -24.71
C SER A 57 29.88 -40.43 -25.10
N PHE A 58 30.51 -39.26 -25.06
CA PHE A 58 29.87 -37.97 -25.36
C PHE A 58 30.90 -37.01 -25.95
N ASP A 59 30.60 -36.43 -27.11
CA ASP A 59 31.52 -35.50 -27.81
C ASP A 59 31.14 -34.01 -27.62
N GLY A 60 30.12 -33.70 -26.80
CA GLY A 60 29.55 -32.35 -26.77
C GLY A 60 30.51 -31.26 -26.29
N ALA A 61 31.51 -31.59 -25.46
CA ALA A 61 32.57 -30.66 -25.07
C ALA A 61 33.67 -30.50 -26.16
N GLU A 62 33.63 -31.31 -27.21
CA GLU A 62 34.57 -31.32 -28.34
C GLU A 62 33.98 -30.70 -29.61
N THR A 63 32.68 -30.39 -29.62
CA THR A 63 31.94 -29.82 -30.76
C THR A 63 31.48 -28.38 -30.49
N GLU A 64 31.69 -27.48 -31.45
CA GLU A 64 31.19 -26.09 -31.42
C GLU A 64 29.65 -26.04 -31.55
N GLY A 65 29.03 -24.98 -31.00
CA GLY A 65 27.58 -24.84 -30.97
C GLY A 65 26.87 -25.95 -30.18
N GLY A 66 25.58 -26.18 -30.43
CA GLY A 66 24.75 -27.12 -29.66
C GLY A 66 24.82 -28.59 -30.11
N ALA A 67 25.40 -28.90 -31.26
CA ALA A 67 25.45 -30.27 -31.81
C ALA A 67 26.29 -31.20 -30.92
N PHE A 68 25.91 -32.47 -30.84
CA PHE A 68 26.68 -33.51 -30.14
C PHE A 68 26.26 -34.93 -30.53
N SER A 69 27.10 -35.90 -30.20
CA SER A 69 26.86 -37.33 -30.28
C SER A 69 27.02 -37.96 -28.91
N ALA A 70 26.15 -38.90 -28.58
CA ALA A 70 26.23 -39.71 -27.37
C ALA A 70 26.05 -41.20 -27.73
N GLU A 71 26.85 -42.07 -27.15
CA GLU A 71 26.65 -43.53 -27.22
C GLU A 71 26.72 -44.11 -25.81
N TRP A 72 25.83 -45.06 -25.51
CA TRP A 72 25.81 -45.76 -24.24
C TRP A 72 25.52 -47.25 -24.44
N ASN A 73 26.09 -48.09 -23.60
CA ASN A 73 25.93 -49.54 -23.72
C ASN A 73 25.90 -50.24 -22.37
N GLY A 74 24.78 -50.91 -22.08
CA GLY A 74 24.59 -51.74 -20.90
C GLY A 74 24.66 -50.95 -19.60
N ILE A 75 24.17 -49.71 -19.62
CA ILE A 75 24.20 -48.81 -18.47
C ILE A 75 23.08 -49.13 -17.47
N HIS A 76 23.24 -48.70 -16.22
CA HIS A 76 22.15 -48.70 -15.25
C HIS A 76 21.30 -47.44 -15.35
N ASN A 77 21.92 -46.25 -15.28
CA ASN A 77 21.26 -44.96 -15.46
C ASN A 77 22.29 -43.93 -15.98
N CYS A 78 21.98 -43.14 -17.00
CA CYS A 78 22.90 -42.14 -17.54
C CYS A 78 22.17 -40.95 -18.17
N PHE A 79 22.81 -39.78 -18.13
CA PHE A 79 22.31 -38.53 -18.71
C PHE A 79 23.37 -37.84 -19.55
N PHE A 80 22.93 -37.23 -20.64
CA PHE A 80 23.72 -36.36 -21.51
C PHE A 80 22.93 -35.08 -21.78
N GLY A 81 23.47 -33.93 -21.40
CA GLY A 81 22.86 -32.62 -21.58
C GLY A 81 23.80 -31.64 -22.28
N LYS A 82 23.26 -30.86 -23.21
CA LYS A 82 23.95 -29.72 -23.82
C LYS A 82 23.00 -28.53 -23.98
N GLY A 83 23.30 -27.43 -23.28
CA GLY A 83 22.36 -26.33 -23.07
C GLY A 83 22.99 -25.04 -22.54
N HIS A 84 22.21 -24.24 -21.83
CA HIS A 84 22.62 -22.99 -21.22
C HIS A 84 22.42 -23.02 -19.71
N VAL A 85 23.46 -22.75 -18.95
CA VAL A 85 23.34 -22.38 -17.53
C VAL A 85 23.16 -20.87 -17.44
N LEU A 86 22.05 -20.44 -16.84
CA LEU A 86 21.65 -19.03 -16.80
C LEU A 86 22.24 -18.32 -15.59
N GLN A 87 22.78 -17.12 -15.81
CA GLN A 87 23.14 -16.19 -14.74
C GLN A 87 21.92 -15.34 -14.38
N SER A 88 20.90 -15.99 -13.85
CA SER A 88 19.62 -15.39 -13.51
C SER A 88 19.73 -14.57 -12.21
N PRO A 89 19.19 -13.34 -12.12
CA PRO A 89 18.85 -12.75 -10.83
C PRO A 89 17.99 -13.72 -10.00
N GLU A 90 17.99 -13.61 -8.66
CA GLU A 90 17.29 -14.55 -7.76
C GLU A 90 15.78 -14.69 -8.04
N TYR A 91 15.20 -13.77 -8.81
CA TYR A 91 13.78 -13.63 -9.13
C TYR A 91 13.41 -13.90 -10.61
N ALA A 92 14.38 -14.17 -11.49
CA ALA A 92 14.08 -14.31 -12.92
C ALA A 92 13.43 -15.65 -13.26
N THR A 93 12.09 -15.65 -13.36
CA THR A 93 11.28 -16.75 -13.90
C THR A 93 11.49 -16.91 -15.41
N TYR A 94 10.95 -17.98 -16.00
CA TYR A 94 11.07 -18.20 -17.45
C TYR A 94 10.50 -17.04 -18.28
N ARG A 95 9.47 -16.34 -17.77
CA ARG A 95 8.86 -15.18 -18.44
C ARG A 95 9.81 -13.98 -18.55
N HIS A 96 10.81 -13.87 -17.68
CA HIS A 96 11.83 -12.83 -17.74
C HIS A 96 12.74 -12.97 -18.96
N PHE A 97 13.01 -14.21 -19.36
CA PHE A 97 13.76 -14.52 -20.58
C PHE A 97 12.83 -14.42 -21.79
N GLY A 98 11.74 -15.20 -21.77
CA GLY A 98 10.81 -15.33 -22.87
C GLY A 98 11.49 -15.78 -24.18
N ASN A 99 10.69 -16.06 -25.20
CA ASN A 99 11.15 -16.62 -26.47
C ASN A 99 12.10 -17.82 -26.28
N ILE A 100 11.76 -18.70 -25.34
CA ILE A 100 12.55 -19.91 -25.04
C ILE A 100 12.09 -21.00 -26.00
N ASP A 101 12.95 -21.40 -26.93
CA ASP A 101 12.64 -22.43 -27.90
C ASP A 101 13.87 -23.25 -28.29
N CYS A 102 13.65 -24.47 -28.77
CA CYS A 102 14.71 -25.32 -29.30
C CYS A 102 14.34 -25.89 -30.66
N ASP A 103 15.14 -25.59 -31.68
CA ASP A 103 15.06 -26.22 -32.99
C ASP A 103 16.18 -27.26 -33.13
N TYR A 104 15.81 -28.52 -33.28
CA TYR A 104 16.77 -29.63 -33.25
C TYR A 104 16.56 -30.62 -34.41
N GLU A 105 17.64 -31.32 -34.75
CA GLU A 105 17.66 -32.44 -35.70
C GLU A 105 18.57 -33.54 -35.15
N MET A 106 18.08 -34.79 -35.13
CA MET A 106 18.75 -35.90 -34.48
C MET A 106 18.48 -37.24 -35.16
N ASP A 107 19.51 -38.10 -35.21
CA ASP A 107 19.36 -39.55 -35.35
C ASP A 107 19.40 -40.21 -33.96
N PHE A 108 18.41 -41.04 -33.63
CA PHE A 108 18.29 -41.70 -32.33
C PHE A 108 18.06 -43.20 -32.48
N THR A 109 18.68 -44.02 -31.63
CA THR A 109 18.44 -45.47 -31.56
C THR A 109 18.67 -45.95 -30.14
N ALA A 110 17.72 -46.67 -29.56
CA ALA A 110 17.87 -47.20 -28.20
C ALA A 110 17.12 -48.52 -27.99
N SER A 111 17.52 -49.23 -26.95
CA SER A 111 16.88 -50.40 -26.36
C SER A 111 16.76 -50.19 -24.85
N GLY A 112 15.77 -50.79 -24.19
CA GLY A 112 15.47 -50.48 -22.78
C GLY A 112 14.93 -49.05 -22.58
N VAL A 113 14.78 -48.61 -21.34
CA VAL A 113 14.12 -47.33 -21.05
C VAL A 113 15.04 -46.17 -21.44
N SER A 114 14.55 -45.26 -22.27
CA SER A 114 15.31 -44.08 -22.71
C SER A 114 14.39 -42.97 -23.18
N SER A 115 14.86 -41.73 -23.12
CA SER A 115 14.13 -40.56 -23.61
C SER A 115 15.05 -39.46 -24.07
N TYR A 116 14.49 -38.51 -24.82
CA TYR A 116 15.17 -37.28 -25.20
C TYR A 116 14.18 -36.11 -25.25
N GLY A 117 14.72 -34.90 -25.23
CA GLY A 117 13.97 -33.66 -25.41
C GLY A 117 14.62 -32.51 -24.65
N ILE A 118 13.82 -31.71 -23.95
CA ILE A 118 14.31 -30.58 -23.15
C ILE A 118 14.27 -30.94 -21.67
N HIS A 119 15.31 -30.57 -20.95
CA HIS A 119 15.45 -30.72 -19.51
C HIS A 119 15.97 -29.42 -18.90
N GLY A 120 15.69 -29.21 -17.63
CA GLY A 120 16.37 -28.19 -16.86
C GLY A 120 15.82 -28.07 -15.46
N TRP A 121 16.19 -26.97 -14.82
CA TRP A 121 15.91 -26.73 -13.42
C TRP A 121 15.31 -25.36 -13.17
N ILE A 122 14.32 -25.35 -12.28
CA ILE A 122 13.77 -24.14 -11.67
C ILE A 122 14.03 -24.24 -10.17
N GLU A 123 14.67 -23.22 -9.62
CA GLU A 123 15.02 -23.14 -8.22
C GLU A 123 14.14 -22.11 -7.49
N ASN A 124 14.17 -22.15 -6.16
CA ASN A 124 13.48 -21.16 -5.31
C ASN A 124 11.96 -21.04 -5.55
N CYS A 125 11.29 -22.14 -5.92
CA CYS A 125 9.83 -22.17 -6.13
C CYS A 125 9.05 -22.09 -4.80
N ASN A 126 9.14 -21.01 -4.01
CA ASN A 126 8.49 -20.94 -2.68
C ASN A 126 7.71 -19.63 -2.47
N PRO A 127 6.46 -19.66 -1.93
CA PRO A 127 5.80 -18.47 -1.42
C PRO A 127 6.40 -18.12 -0.05
N VAL A 128 7.35 -17.18 -0.05
CA VAL A 128 7.62 -16.22 1.04
C VAL A 128 8.21 -16.74 2.39
N ASN A 129 8.47 -18.03 2.65
CA ASN A 129 9.12 -18.42 3.93
C ASN A 129 10.22 -19.51 3.82
N SER A 130 11.48 -19.05 3.69
CA SER A 130 12.77 -19.66 4.08
C SER A 130 13.03 -21.20 3.93
N ARG A 131 13.23 -21.68 2.68
CA ARG A 131 14.19 -22.72 2.15
C ARG A 131 13.75 -23.20 0.74
N PRO A 132 14.64 -23.71 -0.14
CA PRO A 132 14.32 -23.82 -1.58
C PRO A 132 13.42 -25.02 -1.91
N ARG A 133 12.36 -24.79 -2.70
CA ARG A 133 11.73 -25.84 -3.51
C ARG A 133 12.42 -25.87 -4.87
N GLN A 134 12.77 -27.06 -5.34
CA GLN A 134 13.38 -27.28 -6.65
C GLN A 134 12.40 -28.04 -7.55
N VAL A 135 12.28 -27.59 -8.78
CA VAL A 135 11.55 -28.27 -9.84
C VAL A 135 12.57 -28.67 -10.89
N GLU A 136 12.73 -29.98 -11.07
CA GLU A 136 13.33 -30.51 -12.29
C GLU A 136 12.24 -30.64 -13.34
N PHE A 137 12.50 -30.24 -14.58
CA PHE A 137 11.48 -30.30 -15.61
C PHE A 137 11.95 -31.03 -16.86
N TYR A 138 11.00 -31.63 -17.57
CA TYR A 138 11.23 -32.37 -18.79
C TYR A 138 10.12 -32.10 -19.82
N ILE A 139 10.51 -31.79 -21.05
CA ILE A 139 9.67 -31.90 -22.24
C ILE A 139 10.19 -33.10 -23.02
N VAL A 140 9.50 -34.22 -22.94
CA VAL A 140 9.87 -35.51 -23.52
C VAL A 140 9.28 -35.61 -24.92
N ASP A 141 10.11 -35.40 -25.94
CA ASP A 141 9.68 -35.34 -27.34
C ASP A 141 9.86 -36.68 -28.08
N GLY A 142 10.57 -37.62 -27.48
CA GLY A 142 10.59 -39.02 -27.88
C GLY A 142 11.14 -39.93 -26.78
N TYR A 143 10.70 -41.19 -26.78
CA TYR A 143 11.10 -42.14 -25.75
C TYR A 143 10.94 -43.61 -26.16
N ASN A 144 11.74 -44.51 -25.57
CA ASN A 144 11.52 -45.95 -25.58
C ASN A 144 11.13 -46.41 -24.17
N GLU A 145 9.98 -47.08 -24.03
CA GLU A 145 9.48 -47.68 -22.77
C GLU A 145 9.39 -46.75 -21.54
N PHE A 146 9.49 -45.43 -21.72
CA PHE A 146 9.42 -44.44 -20.64
C PHE A 146 7.97 -44.05 -20.29
N ARG A 147 7.68 -43.92 -19.00
CA ARG A 147 6.50 -43.24 -18.46
C ARG A 147 6.88 -42.52 -17.16
N PRO A 148 6.40 -41.29 -16.91
CA PRO A 148 6.52 -40.66 -15.60
C PRO A 148 5.86 -41.54 -14.53
N GLY A 149 6.54 -41.82 -13.42
CA GLY A 149 6.04 -42.74 -12.40
C GLY A 149 4.83 -42.21 -11.62
N GLY A 150 3.82 -43.06 -11.39
CA GLY A 150 2.81 -42.86 -10.32
C GLY A 150 1.72 -41.80 -10.51
N SER A 151 1.78 -40.97 -11.56
CA SER A 151 0.92 -39.78 -11.69
C SER A 151 -0.06 -39.87 -12.87
N GLN A 152 -1.29 -39.38 -12.66
CA GLN A 152 -2.27 -39.21 -13.74
C GLN A 152 -1.94 -37.96 -14.56
N SER A 153 -2.32 -37.96 -15.84
CA SER A 153 -2.21 -36.76 -16.68
C SER A 153 -3.07 -35.63 -16.08
N LEU A 154 -2.48 -34.45 -15.91
CA LEU A 154 -3.12 -33.24 -15.39
C LEU A 154 -3.78 -32.42 -16.51
N GLY A 155 -3.44 -32.69 -17.76
CA GLY A 155 -3.90 -31.95 -18.92
C GLY A 155 -3.08 -32.27 -20.16
N GLN A 156 -3.36 -31.57 -21.25
CA GLN A 156 -2.64 -31.70 -22.51
C GLN A 156 -2.27 -30.33 -23.06
N ILE A 157 -1.15 -30.27 -23.77
CA ILE A 157 -0.70 -29.12 -24.55
C ILE A 157 -0.44 -29.56 -25.98
N THR A 158 -0.82 -28.73 -26.94
CA THR A 158 -0.42 -28.87 -28.34
C THR A 158 0.67 -27.86 -28.66
N ASP A 159 1.85 -28.33 -29.07
CA ASP A 159 2.93 -27.52 -29.61
C ASP A 159 3.19 -27.90 -31.08
N GLY A 160 3.07 -26.91 -31.97
CA GLY A 160 2.93 -27.16 -33.41
C GLY A 160 1.82 -28.18 -33.73
N ASP A 161 2.21 -29.27 -34.39
CA ASP A 161 1.33 -30.40 -34.74
C ASP A 161 1.37 -31.54 -33.69
N TYR A 162 2.10 -31.39 -32.59
CA TYR A 162 2.36 -32.43 -31.60
C TYR A 162 1.61 -32.17 -30.31
N THR A 163 1.04 -33.23 -29.74
CA THR A 163 0.30 -33.18 -28.47
C THR A 163 1.10 -33.90 -27.39
N TYR A 164 1.15 -33.28 -26.21
CA TYR A 164 1.86 -33.77 -25.04
C TYR A 164 0.91 -33.85 -23.85
N ASP A 165 1.04 -34.91 -23.07
CA ASP A 165 0.36 -35.11 -21.80
C ASP A 165 1.20 -34.49 -20.66
N ILE A 166 0.56 -33.77 -19.75
CA ILE A 166 1.23 -33.07 -18.64
C ILE A 166 1.20 -33.93 -17.38
N TYR A 167 2.33 -34.08 -16.70
CA TYR A 167 2.44 -34.83 -15.45
C TYR A 167 3.25 -34.05 -14.39
N CYS A 168 3.00 -34.36 -13.13
CA CYS A 168 3.77 -33.85 -12.00
C CYS A 168 4.03 -34.97 -10.99
N ASN A 169 5.28 -35.13 -10.58
CA ASN A 169 5.68 -36.05 -9.50
C ASN A 169 6.19 -35.25 -8.31
N CYS A 170 5.84 -35.69 -7.11
CA CYS A 170 6.43 -35.20 -5.86
C CYS A 170 7.30 -36.32 -5.29
N LEU A 171 8.63 -36.11 -5.22
CA LEU A 171 9.54 -37.07 -4.62
C LEU A 171 9.81 -36.65 -3.18
N THR A 172 9.10 -37.28 -2.25
CA THR A 172 9.41 -37.19 -0.82
C THR A 172 10.39 -38.32 -0.50
N SER A 173 11.61 -37.97 -0.06
CA SER A 173 12.77 -38.85 0.21
C SER A 173 13.62 -39.27 -1.00
N TYR A 174 14.59 -38.42 -1.37
CA TYR A 174 15.80 -38.84 -2.09
C TYR A 174 16.96 -38.81 -1.09
N GLU A 175 17.86 -39.80 -1.08
CA GLU A 175 18.90 -39.99 -0.04
C GLU A 175 19.96 -38.86 0.05
N PHE A 176 19.83 -37.80 -0.76
CA PHE A 176 20.74 -36.65 -0.79
C PHE A 176 20.06 -35.30 -0.49
N THR A 177 18.76 -35.26 -0.20
CA THR A 177 18.07 -34.00 0.17
C THR A 177 17.97 -33.81 1.69
N PRO A 178 18.22 -32.60 2.21
CA PRO A 178 17.92 -32.28 3.60
C PRO A 178 16.44 -32.61 3.92
N PRO A 179 16.08 -32.97 5.16
CA PRO A 179 14.73 -33.45 5.53
C PRO A 179 13.55 -32.48 5.32
N GLU A 180 13.76 -31.34 4.65
CA GLU A 180 12.87 -30.18 4.64
C GLU A 180 12.60 -29.60 3.22
N THR A 181 13.03 -30.26 2.14
CA THR A 181 12.80 -29.75 0.75
C THR A 181 11.92 -30.71 -0.06
N ASP A 182 10.70 -30.27 -0.41
CA ASP A 182 9.88 -30.97 -1.40
C ASP A 182 10.52 -30.80 -2.79
N TYR A 183 10.80 -31.92 -3.46
CA TYR A 183 11.33 -31.99 -4.83
C TYR A 183 10.22 -32.37 -5.80
N TYR A 184 10.09 -31.63 -6.90
CA TYR A 184 9.09 -31.90 -7.92
C TYR A 184 9.71 -32.16 -9.28
N GLN A 185 9.07 -33.04 -10.04
CA GLN A 185 9.39 -33.24 -11.45
C GLN A 185 8.17 -32.90 -12.30
N TYR A 186 8.31 -31.98 -13.24
CA TYR A 186 7.25 -31.61 -14.19
C TYR A 186 7.56 -32.20 -15.56
N TYR A 187 6.54 -32.76 -16.20
CA TYR A 187 6.68 -33.37 -17.52
C TYR A 187 5.64 -32.82 -18.49
N SER A 188 6.08 -32.60 -19.73
CA SER A 188 5.25 -32.69 -20.93
C SER A 188 5.74 -33.90 -21.71
N VAL A 189 4.93 -34.94 -21.90
CA VAL A 189 5.34 -36.16 -22.60
C VAL A 189 4.57 -36.31 -23.88
N ILE A 190 5.25 -36.45 -25.02
CA ILE A 190 4.61 -36.62 -26.32
C ILE A 190 3.63 -37.80 -26.29
N SER A 191 2.47 -37.59 -26.90
CA SER A 191 1.43 -38.61 -26.95
C SER A 191 1.97 -39.91 -27.57
N GLU A 192 1.52 -41.05 -27.06
CA GLU A 192 1.97 -42.36 -27.52
C GLU A 192 1.76 -42.58 -29.02
N VAL A 193 0.72 -41.97 -29.58
CA VAL A 193 0.40 -42.05 -31.02
C VAL A 193 1.43 -41.29 -31.88
N GLN A 194 2.05 -40.25 -31.33
CA GLN A 194 2.99 -39.37 -32.03
C GLN A 194 4.45 -39.59 -31.62
N ASN A 195 4.72 -40.49 -30.67
CA ASN A 195 6.07 -40.90 -30.27
C ASN A 195 6.79 -41.53 -31.48
N PRO A 196 7.92 -40.96 -31.93
CA PRO A 196 8.61 -41.46 -33.12
C PRO A 196 9.44 -42.72 -32.83
N VAL A 197 9.82 -42.97 -31.58
CA VAL A 197 10.81 -43.97 -31.21
C VAL A 197 10.19 -45.37 -31.13
N LYS A 198 10.91 -46.35 -31.67
CA LYS A 198 10.65 -47.78 -31.51
C LYS A 198 11.94 -48.48 -31.10
N GLU A 199 11.81 -49.48 -30.25
CA GLU A 199 12.94 -50.24 -29.73
C GLU A 199 13.83 -50.78 -30.88
N ASN A 200 15.14 -50.54 -30.78
CA ASN A 200 16.17 -50.99 -31.73
C ASN A 200 16.04 -50.46 -33.17
N GLU A 201 15.15 -49.49 -33.44
CA GLU A 201 15.05 -48.83 -34.74
C GLU A 201 15.75 -47.47 -34.71
N THR A 202 16.49 -47.16 -35.78
CA THR A 202 17.05 -45.81 -35.96
C THR A 202 15.97 -44.88 -36.52
N VAL A 203 15.73 -43.78 -35.82
CA VAL A 203 14.80 -42.74 -36.22
C VAL A 203 15.54 -41.42 -36.44
N SER A 204 15.23 -40.76 -37.55
CA SER A 204 15.70 -39.39 -37.84
C SER A 204 14.55 -38.44 -37.58
N VAL A 205 14.72 -37.49 -36.66
CA VAL A 205 13.68 -36.58 -36.21
C VAL A 205 14.23 -35.16 -36.22
N GLY A 206 13.42 -34.21 -36.69
CA GLY A 206 13.72 -32.79 -36.56
C GLY A 206 12.44 -32.02 -36.25
N ARG A 207 12.46 -31.25 -35.16
CA ARG A 207 11.30 -30.52 -34.63
C ARG A 207 11.75 -29.22 -33.97
N LYS A 208 10.81 -28.29 -33.86
CA LYS A 208 10.94 -27.10 -33.03
C LYS A 208 10.02 -27.26 -31.82
N ILE A 209 10.57 -27.08 -30.62
CA ILE A 209 9.86 -27.12 -29.34
C ILE A 209 9.77 -25.68 -28.82
N ASP A 210 8.55 -25.18 -28.62
CA ASP A 210 8.24 -23.90 -27.98
C ASP A 210 8.16 -24.12 -26.46
N ILE A 211 9.28 -23.90 -25.77
CA ILE A 211 9.44 -24.26 -24.35
C ILE A 211 8.57 -23.35 -23.48
N ASP A 212 8.44 -22.06 -23.82
CA ASP A 212 7.55 -21.12 -23.13
C ASP A 212 6.10 -21.64 -23.10
N LYS A 213 5.63 -22.18 -24.24
CA LYS A 213 4.28 -22.72 -24.35
C LYS A 213 4.03 -23.90 -23.42
N HIS A 214 5.03 -24.75 -23.21
CA HIS A 214 4.95 -25.84 -22.25
C HIS A 214 4.92 -25.32 -20.81
N PHE A 215 5.73 -24.32 -20.48
CA PHE A 215 5.76 -23.69 -19.16
C PHE A 215 4.43 -22.97 -18.83
N ASP A 216 3.86 -22.25 -19.80
CA ASP A 216 2.52 -21.63 -19.66
C ASP A 216 1.43 -22.69 -19.47
N ALA A 217 1.49 -23.81 -20.20
CA ALA A 217 0.54 -24.90 -20.04
C ALA A 217 0.62 -25.56 -18.65
N TRP A 218 1.83 -25.68 -18.10
CA TRP A 218 2.03 -26.17 -16.73
C TRP A 218 1.41 -25.23 -15.69
N ARG A 219 1.57 -23.91 -15.84
CA ARG A 219 0.86 -22.92 -14.99
C ARG A 219 -0.65 -23.06 -15.10
N ALA A 220 -1.17 -23.22 -16.32
CA ALA A 220 -2.61 -23.32 -16.58
C ALA A 220 -3.27 -24.53 -15.90
N VAL A 221 -2.53 -25.62 -15.66
CA VAL A 221 -3.00 -26.78 -14.90
C VAL A 221 -2.66 -26.72 -13.40
N GLY A 222 -2.12 -25.59 -12.93
CA GLY A 222 -1.86 -25.31 -11.52
C GLY A 222 -0.48 -25.72 -11.01
N LEU A 223 0.49 -26.01 -11.89
CA LEU A 223 1.88 -26.27 -11.49
C LEU A 223 2.60 -24.95 -11.17
N ASN A 224 3.35 -24.93 -10.06
CA ASN A 224 4.06 -23.74 -9.62
C ASN A 224 5.33 -23.53 -10.47
N MET A 225 5.33 -22.46 -11.26
CA MET A 225 6.44 -22.04 -12.14
C MET A 225 7.06 -20.69 -11.72
N ASN A 226 6.78 -20.22 -10.50
CA ASN A 226 7.21 -18.91 -10.00
C ASN A 226 8.65 -18.94 -9.41
N GLY A 227 9.45 -19.92 -9.82
CA GLY A 227 10.85 -20.02 -9.38
C GLY A 227 11.81 -19.50 -10.44
N GLN A 228 13.06 -19.35 -10.05
CA GLN A 228 14.16 -18.90 -10.89
C GLN A 228 14.53 -19.98 -11.91
N LEU A 229 14.48 -19.66 -13.21
CA LEU A 229 14.96 -20.58 -14.25
C LEU A 229 16.49 -20.62 -14.20
N ARG A 230 17.05 -21.81 -13.90
CA ARG A 230 18.49 -22.00 -13.67
C ARG A 230 19.23 -22.45 -14.92
N ASP A 231 18.68 -23.44 -15.60
CA ASP A 231 19.26 -23.96 -16.84
C ASP A 231 18.19 -24.58 -17.73
N VAL A 232 18.52 -24.66 -19.02
CA VAL A 232 17.74 -25.33 -20.04
C VAL A 232 18.72 -26.06 -20.94
N SER A 233 18.49 -27.35 -21.17
CA SER A 233 19.36 -28.20 -21.98
C SER A 233 18.54 -29.12 -22.88
N PHE A 234 19.07 -29.39 -24.07
CA PHE A 234 18.64 -30.58 -24.79
C PHE A 234 19.29 -31.79 -24.12
N TYR A 235 18.49 -32.81 -23.81
CA TYR A 235 18.96 -33.98 -23.09
C TYR A 235 18.67 -35.30 -23.81
N ILE A 236 19.49 -36.30 -23.49
CA ILE A 236 19.24 -37.73 -23.68
C ILE A 236 19.43 -38.42 -22.34
N ASP A 237 18.47 -39.27 -21.97
CA ASP A 237 18.47 -40.05 -20.73
C ASP A 237 18.25 -41.53 -21.03
N GLY A 238 18.79 -42.39 -20.18
CA GLY A 238 18.73 -43.83 -20.33
C GLY A 238 18.74 -44.57 -18.99
N TRP A 239 17.84 -45.54 -18.83
CA TRP A 239 17.76 -46.42 -17.67
C TRP A 239 17.69 -47.89 -18.10
N ASN A 240 18.61 -48.72 -17.60
CA ASN A 240 18.80 -50.12 -18.01
C ASN A 240 18.79 -50.29 -19.54
N SER A 241 19.60 -49.48 -20.24
CA SER A 241 19.49 -49.29 -21.69
C SER A 241 20.84 -49.36 -22.42
N SER A 242 20.76 -49.47 -23.75
CA SER A 242 21.86 -49.26 -24.69
C SER A 242 21.34 -48.44 -25.85
N GLY A 243 22.15 -47.54 -26.41
CA GLY A 243 21.74 -46.72 -27.52
C GLY A 243 22.80 -45.75 -28.01
N LYS A 244 22.39 -44.96 -28.99
CA LYS A 244 23.17 -43.88 -29.57
C LYS A 244 22.26 -42.77 -30.06
N ALA A 245 22.77 -41.56 -29.97
CA ALA A 245 22.11 -40.36 -30.46
C ALA A 245 23.14 -39.47 -31.14
N LYS A 246 22.73 -38.83 -32.23
CA LYS A 246 23.54 -37.84 -32.93
C LYS A 246 22.68 -36.64 -33.27
N LEU A 247 22.83 -35.58 -32.50
CA LEU A 247 22.23 -34.28 -32.78
C LEU A 247 23.09 -33.54 -33.82
N THR A 248 22.55 -33.39 -35.02
CA THR A 248 23.15 -32.54 -36.06
C THR A 248 22.76 -31.07 -35.90
N LYS A 249 21.67 -30.80 -35.20
CA LYS A 249 21.19 -29.45 -34.87
C LYS A 249 20.64 -29.43 -33.45
N ASN A 250 21.00 -28.38 -32.70
CA ASN A 250 20.47 -28.01 -31.40
C ASN A 250 20.65 -26.49 -31.30
N GLU A 251 19.64 -25.76 -31.74
CA GLU A 251 19.57 -24.31 -31.66
C GLU A 251 18.63 -23.95 -30.51
N LEU A 252 19.19 -23.93 -29.29
CA LEU A 252 18.46 -23.54 -28.09
C LEU A 252 18.53 -22.01 -27.93
N ASN A 253 17.40 -21.36 -28.16
CA ASN A 253 17.22 -19.92 -28.06
C ASN A 253 16.62 -19.56 -26.71
N ILE A 254 17.16 -18.52 -26.09
CA ILE A 254 16.65 -17.92 -24.86
C ILE A 254 16.63 -16.43 -25.10
N GLY A 255 15.44 -15.83 -25.10
CA GLY A 255 15.26 -14.40 -25.36
C GLY A 255 15.98 -13.56 -24.31
N THR A 256 16.71 -12.56 -24.78
CA THR A 256 17.36 -11.54 -23.92
C THR A 256 17.03 -10.12 -24.37
N GLU A 257 16.13 -9.94 -25.35
CA GLU A 257 15.75 -8.61 -25.81
C GLU A 257 14.73 -8.02 -24.84
N PRO A 258 15.06 -6.95 -24.10
CA PRO A 258 14.10 -6.32 -23.21
C PRO A 258 12.98 -5.75 -24.08
N ALA A 259 11.78 -6.32 -23.96
CA ALA A 259 10.62 -5.68 -24.55
C ALA A 259 10.49 -4.26 -23.98
N PRO A 260 10.01 -3.29 -24.78
CA PRO A 260 9.78 -1.95 -24.25
C PRO A 260 8.69 -2.00 -23.18
N ASP A 261 8.76 -1.08 -22.22
CA ASP A 261 7.73 -0.92 -21.21
C ASP A 261 6.35 -0.80 -21.84
N TYR A 262 5.37 -1.40 -21.17
CA TYR A 262 3.98 -1.17 -21.47
C TYR A 262 3.53 0.07 -20.71
N GLN A 263 2.99 1.05 -21.42
CA GLN A 263 2.32 2.17 -20.80
C GLN A 263 1.01 2.47 -21.52
N ILE A 264 -0.04 2.69 -20.74
CA ILE A 264 -1.28 3.28 -21.22
C ILE A 264 -1.66 4.45 -20.31
N LEU A 265 -2.06 5.54 -20.94
CA LEU A 265 -2.59 6.72 -20.29
C LEU A 265 -3.96 7.02 -20.91
N GLY A 266 -4.93 7.40 -20.10
CA GLY A 266 -6.24 7.78 -20.63
C GLY A 266 -7.17 8.37 -19.60
N SER A 267 -8.39 8.66 -20.04
CA SER A 267 -9.53 9.05 -19.21
C SER A 267 -10.77 8.34 -19.74
N ALA A 268 -11.68 7.97 -18.84
CA ALA A 268 -12.96 7.33 -19.23
C ALA A 268 -13.99 8.38 -19.70
N SER A 269 -13.96 9.58 -19.09
CA SER A 269 -14.83 10.71 -19.42
C SER A 269 -14.15 12.06 -19.11
N ASP A 270 -14.90 13.16 -19.19
CA ASP A 270 -14.44 14.54 -18.90
C ASP A 270 -14.55 14.90 -17.40
N ASP A 271 -14.67 13.90 -16.51
CA ASP A 271 -14.86 14.08 -15.06
C ASP A 271 -13.59 14.49 -14.29
N GLY A 272 -12.47 14.64 -15.00
CA GLY A 272 -11.18 15.04 -14.45
C GLY A 272 -10.32 13.89 -13.92
N TYR A 273 -10.81 12.64 -13.94
CA TYR A 273 -9.99 11.48 -13.61
C TYR A 273 -9.22 10.98 -14.83
N LYS A 274 -7.94 10.71 -14.62
CA LYS A 274 -7.09 10.01 -15.58
C LYS A 274 -6.51 8.78 -14.94
N TYR A 275 -6.22 7.78 -15.76
CA TYR A 275 -5.55 6.55 -15.33
C TYR A 275 -4.20 6.41 -16.00
N GLU A 276 -3.30 5.75 -15.29
CA GLU A 276 -2.05 5.21 -15.80
C GLU A 276 -1.97 3.72 -15.49
N VAL A 277 -1.56 2.95 -16.48
CA VAL A 277 -1.05 1.59 -16.24
C VAL A 277 0.32 1.50 -16.87
N TRP A 278 1.29 1.17 -16.05
CA TRP A 278 2.67 0.96 -16.45
C TRP A 278 3.10 -0.46 -16.06
N ASN A 279 3.79 -1.16 -16.95
CA ASN A 279 4.36 -2.48 -16.66
C ASN A 279 5.73 -2.59 -17.34
N GLU A 280 6.75 -2.80 -16.52
CA GLU A 280 8.14 -2.86 -16.94
C GLU A 280 8.33 -3.98 -17.95
N LYS A 281 8.89 -3.64 -19.11
CA LYS A 281 9.25 -4.57 -20.18
C LYS A 281 8.13 -5.53 -20.62
N LYS A 282 6.86 -5.23 -20.33
CA LYS A 282 5.73 -6.16 -20.58
C LYS A 282 5.90 -7.53 -19.90
N LEU A 283 6.68 -7.61 -18.83
CA LEU A 283 6.89 -8.86 -18.09
C LEU A 283 5.65 -9.19 -17.26
N GLY A 284 5.31 -10.47 -17.22
CA GLY A 284 4.10 -10.96 -16.56
C GLY A 284 2.80 -10.59 -17.25
N GLU A 285 1.70 -10.94 -16.61
CA GLU A 285 0.35 -10.62 -17.07
C GLU A 285 -0.24 -9.51 -16.20
N ILE A 286 -0.91 -8.55 -16.83
CA ILE A 286 -1.64 -7.49 -16.15
C ILE A 286 -3.07 -7.41 -16.67
N SER A 287 -3.99 -7.06 -15.77
CA SER A 287 -5.36 -6.68 -16.14
C SER A 287 -5.74 -5.40 -15.42
N PHE A 288 -6.43 -4.52 -16.12
CA PHE A 288 -6.90 -3.24 -15.59
C PHE A 288 -8.31 -2.96 -16.07
N ASP A 289 -9.26 -2.99 -15.14
CA ASP A 289 -10.66 -2.64 -15.32
C ASP A 289 -10.91 -1.26 -14.71
N GLY A 290 -10.53 -0.23 -15.46
CA GLY A 290 -10.73 1.18 -15.09
C GLY A 290 -10.82 2.13 -16.28
N ARG A 291 -10.74 1.60 -17.50
CA ARG A 291 -10.60 2.39 -18.74
C ARG A 291 -11.92 3.01 -19.20
N GLU A 292 -13.04 2.39 -18.84
CA GLU A 292 -14.40 2.79 -19.24
C GLU A 292 -15.27 3.23 -18.04
N THR A 293 -14.72 3.25 -16.83
CA THR A 293 -15.44 3.65 -15.62
C THR A 293 -15.25 5.13 -15.30
N ASP A 294 -16.36 5.85 -15.09
CA ASP A 294 -16.33 7.21 -14.53
C ASP A 294 -15.83 7.20 -13.07
N GLY A 295 -15.25 8.32 -12.65
CA GLY A 295 -14.65 8.54 -11.34
C GLY A 295 -13.34 7.81 -11.13
N GLY A 296 -12.89 7.75 -9.88
CA GLY A 296 -11.59 7.15 -9.53
C GLY A 296 -11.58 5.63 -9.40
N VAL A 297 -12.71 4.93 -9.60
CA VAL A 297 -12.79 3.48 -9.35
C VAL A 297 -12.08 2.68 -10.44
N PHE A 298 -11.39 1.62 -10.03
CA PHE A 298 -10.76 0.65 -10.91
C PHE A 298 -10.52 -0.68 -10.20
N SER A 299 -10.33 -1.75 -10.96
CA SER A 299 -9.77 -3.01 -10.46
C SER A 299 -8.52 -3.35 -11.26
N CYS A 300 -7.54 -3.97 -10.62
CA CYS A 300 -6.34 -4.46 -11.28
C CYS A 300 -5.95 -5.85 -10.78
N LYS A 301 -5.27 -6.59 -11.65
CA LYS A 301 -4.55 -7.81 -11.29
C LYS A 301 -3.20 -7.80 -11.97
N TRP A 302 -2.21 -8.34 -11.30
CA TRP A 302 -0.88 -8.57 -11.84
C TRP A 302 -0.43 -9.98 -11.48
N ASP A 303 0.26 -10.64 -12.40
CA ASP A 303 0.79 -11.99 -12.23
C ASP A 303 2.22 -12.03 -12.78
N ASP A 304 3.17 -12.35 -11.91
CA ASP A 304 4.59 -12.52 -12.24
C ASP A 304 5.20 -11.30 -12.97
N THR A 305 4.93 -10.10 -12.46
CA THR A 305 5.43 -8.84 -13.03
C THR A 305 6.71 -8.39 -12.36
N GLU A 306 7.67 -7.85 -13.14
CA GLU A 306 8.89 -7.20 -12.63
C GLU A 306 8.54 -5.95 -11.81
N TYR A 307 7.87 -4.99 -12.44
CA TYR A 307 7.35 -3.79 -11.80
C TYR A 307 6.10 -3.33 -12.55
N THR A 308 5.01 -3.10 -11.83
CA THR A 308 3.78 -2.58 -12.43
C THR A 308 3.09 -1.57 -11.53
N VAL A 309 2.55 -0.52 -12.14
CA VAL A 309 1.78 0.53 -11.49
C VAL A 309 0.41 0.60 -12.14
N PHE A 310 -0.62 0.63 -11.31
CA PHE A 310 -1.98 0.95 -11.70
C PHE A 310 -2.41 2.18 -10.90
N SER A 311 -2.72 3.28 -11.56
CA SER A 311 -3.18 4.48 -10.88
C SER A 311 -4.41 5.08 -11.54
N LYS A 312 -5.22 5.74 -10.72
CA LYS A 312 -6.32 6.57 -11.19
C LYS A 312 -6.47 7.77 -10.27
N GLY A 313 -6.43 8.97 -10.86
CA GLY A 313 -6.27 10.20 -10.11
C GLY A 313 -6.79 11.43 -10.84
N ARG A 314 -6.71 12.57 -10.16
CA ARG A 314 -7.09 13.87 -10.73
C ARG A 314 -5.87 14.71 -10.97
N PHE A 315 -5.83 15.31 -12.15
CA PHE A 315 -4.90 16.37 -12.45
C PHE A 315 -5.37 17.63 -11.75
N ILE A 316 -4.44 18.28 -11.07
CA ILE A 316 -4.73 19.49 -10.33
C ILE A 316 -4.67 20.68 -11.29
N PRO A 317 -5.60 21.65 -11.18
CA PRO A 317 -5.59 22.83 -12.04
C PRO A 317 -4.21 23.49 -12.08
N SER A 318 -3.68 23.62 -13.30
CA SER A 318 -2.32 24.11 -13.55
C SER A 318 -2.09 25.46 -12.85
N GLY A 319 -0.98 25.55 -12.10
CA GLY A 319 -0.53 26.81 -11.49
C GLY A 319 -0.69 26.89 -9.98
N LYS A 320 -1.45 26.01 -9.36
CA LYS A 320 -1.75 26.06 -7.92
C LYS A 320 -0.74 25.29 -7.06
N THR A 321 -0.35 25.90 -5.95
CA THR A 321 0.34 25.27 -4.83
C THR A 321 -0.66 24.48 -3.97
N TYR A 322 -0.20 23.62 -3.08
CA TYR A 322 -1.13 22.88 -2.21
C TYR A 322 -1.84 23.80 -1.19
N GLN A 323 -1.21 24.90 -0.77
CA GLN A 323 -1.83 25.89 0.13
C GLN A 323 -3.02 26.59 -0.53
N GLU A 324 -3.04 26.67 -1.87
CA GLU A 324 -4.18 27.18 -2.67
C GLU A 324 -5.26 26.12 -2.92
N LEU A 325 -5.11 24.93 -2.32
CA LEU A 325 -6.01 23.77 -2.41
C LEU A 325 -6.29 23.17 -1.02
N PRO A 326 -6.79 23.97 -0.05
CA PRO A 326 -7.03 23.47 1.29
C PRO A 326 -8.04 22.32 1.32
N GLY A 327 -7.83 21.36 2.22
CA GLY A 327 -8.71 20.21 2.39
C GLY A 327 -8.59 19.16 1.28
N LEU A 328 -7.50 19.17 0.50
CA LEU A 328 -7.22 18.11 -0.47
C LEU A 328 -7.15 16.74 0.24
N CYS A 329 -8.02 15.83 -0.16
CA CYS A 329 -8.10 14.50 0.42
C CYS A 329 -8.53 13.44 -0.59
N CYS A 330 -8.29 12.17 -0.25
CA CYS A 330 -8.86 11.02 -0.94
C CYS A 330 -9.70 10.19 0.04
N ASP A 331 -10.99 10.00 -0.25
CA ASP A 331 -11.79 8.95 0.37
C ASP A 331 -11.76 7.71 -0.52
N TYR A 332 -11.18 6.61 -0.06
CA TYR A 332 -11.02 5.39 -0.84
C TYR A 332 -11.63 4.17 -0.15
N ALA A 333 -11.94 3.14 -0.94
CA ALA A 333 -12.32 1.81 -0.48
C ALA A 333 -11.68 0.78 -1.40
N LEU A 334 -11.00 -0.19 -0.81
CA LEU A 334 -10.08 -1.10 -1.49
C LEU A 334 -10.20 -2.51 -0.89
N ASP A 335 -10.46 -3.51 -1.72
CA ASP A 335 -10.13 -4.91 -1.41
C ASP A 335 -8.76 -5.22 -2.02
N TYR A 336 -7.81 -5.66 -1.20
CA TYR A 336 -6.41 -5.83 -1.58
C TYR A 336 -5.90 -7.21 -1.20
N THR A 337 -5.37 -7.94 -2.17
CA THR A 337 -4.81 -9.29 -2.02
C THR A 337 -3.44 -9.35 -2.69
N PRO A 338 -2.35 -9.01 -1.96
CA PRO A 338 -1.00 -9.10 -2.50
C PRO A 338 -0.43 -10.52 -2.41
N HIS A 339 0.31 -10.94 -3.43
CA HIS A 339 1.09 -12.17 -3.51
C HIS A 339 2.57 -11.81 -3.78
N GLY A 340 3.24 -11.25 -2.76
CA GLY A 340 4.61 -10.75 -2.82
C GLY A 340 4.70 -9.25 -2.50
N THR A 341 5.78 -8.59 -2.90
CA THR A 341 6.00 -7.16 -2.63
C THR A 341 5.00 -6.30 -3.40
N SER A 342 4.21 -5.52 -2.67
CA SER A 342 3.23 -4.62 -3.26
C SER A 342 2.80 -3.54 -2.25
N TYR A 343 2.30 -2.42 -2.76
CA TYR A 343 1.83 -1.32 -1.93
C TYR A 343 0.79 -0.45 -2.63
N PHE A 344 0.09 0.36 -1.85
CA PHE A 344 -0.93 1.28 -2.33
C PHE A 344 -0.97 2.57 -1.51
N GLY A 345 -1.54 3.60 -2.10
CA GLY A 345 -1.70 4.89 -1.44
C GLY A 345 -2.00 6.03 -2.41
N ILE A 346 -1.52 7.22 -2.09
CA ILE A 346 -1.55 8.39 -2.98
C ILE A 346 -0.15 8.65 -3.53
N HIS A 347 -0.10 8.87 -4.84
CA HIS A 347 1.09 9.27 -5.57
C HIS A 347 0.82 10.56 -6.35
N GLY A 348 1.88 11.34 -6.60
CA GLY A 348 1.82 12.43 -7.56
C GLY A 348 3.11 13.21 -7.62
N TRP A 349 3.01 14.40 -8.23
CA TRP A 349 4.16 15.25 -8.49
C TRP A 349 3.92 16.72 -8.10
N PHE A 350 4.98 17.37 -7.67
CA PHE A 350 5.12 18.82 -7.65
C PHE A 350 6.09 19.26 -8.75
N THR A 351 5.74 20.35 -9.44
CA THR A 351 6.58 20.99 -10.47
C THR A 351 6.89 22.43 -10.10
N ASP A 352 7.83 23.06 -10.81
CA ASP A 352 8.24 24.46 -10.57
C ASP A 352 8.64 24.73 -9.10
N CYS A 353 9.22 23.74 -8.42
CA CYS A 353 9.72 23.90 -7.05
C CYS A 353 10.88 24.90 -7.04
N LYS A 354 10.96 25.74 -6.01
CA LYS A 354 11.98 26.82 -5.92
C LYS A 354 13.26 26.37 -5.24
N GLY A 355 13.26 25.20 -4.61
CA GLY A 355 14.42 24.59 -3.97
C GLY A 355 15.43 24.03 -4.95
N GLU A 356 16.28 23.12 -4.44
CA GLU A 356 17.37 22.51 -5.21
C GLU A 356 16.88 21.67 -6.39
N TYR A 357 15.72 21.03 -6.24
CA TYR A 357 15.15 20.12 -7.22
C TYR A 357 13.86 20.72 -7.78
N PRO A 358 13.77 21.04 -9.09
CA PRO A 358 12.60 21.74 -9.65
C PRO A 358 11.36 20.85 -9.78
N THR A 359 11.53 19.54 -9.60
CA THR A 359 10.47 18.54 -9.63
C THR A 359 10.62 17.65 -8.41
N THR A 360 9.49 17.32 -7.77
CA THR A 360 9.43 16.41 -6.63
C THR A 360 8.32 15.40 -6.88
N GLU A 361 8.61 14.12 -6.73
CA GLU A 361 7.61 13.06 -6.68
C GLU A 361 7.21 12.82 -5.23
N TYR A 362 5.97 12.42 -4.96
CA TYR A 362 5.56 12.16 -3.59
C TYR A 362 4.68 10.92 -3.47
N PHE A 363 4.79 10.27 -2.32
CA PHE A 363 4.06 9.06 -1.96
C PHE A 363 3.50 9.18 -0.54
N ILE A 364 2.20 8.93 -0.39
CA ILE A 364 1.53 8.73 0.89
C ILE A 364 1.06 7.29 0.91
N MET A 365 1.85 6.44 1.56
CA MET A 365 1.71 5.00 1.58
C MET A 365 0.79 4.61 2.73
N ASP A 366 -0.45 4.28 2.39
CA ASP A 366 -1.47 3.86 3.35
C ASP A 366 -1.53 2.35 3.51
N GLY A 367 -0.77 1.57 2.71
CA GLY A 367 -0.52 0.15 2.95
C GLY A 367 0.58 -0.46 2.09
N CYS A 368 1.27 -1.44 2.66
CA CYS A 368 2.34 -2.17 1.99
C CYS A 368 2.41 -3.64 2.42
N CYS A 369 3.14 -4.42 1.65
CA CYS A 369 3.41 -5.84 1.88
C CYS A 369 4.83 -6.14 1.40
N ASP A 370 5.65 -6.76 2.27
CA ASP A 370 7.02 -7.21 1.95
C ASP A 370 7.89 -6.17 1.22
N TRP A 371 7.76 -4.91 1.63
CA TRP A 371 8.37 -3.76 0.97
C TRP A 371 9.52 -3.19 1.81
N ALA A 372 10.55 -2.69 1.13
CA ALA A 372 11.68 -1.98 1.72
C ALA A 372 11.83 -0.58 1.10
N LEU A 373 12.27 0.38 1.90
CA LEU A 373 12.56 1.74 1.45
C LEU A 373 13.67 1.76 0.40
N PRO A 374 13.65 2.71 -0.55
CA PRO A 374 14.75 2.91 -1.49
C PRO A 374 16.10 3.13 -0.79
N GLU A 375 17.19 2.70 -1.43
CA GLU A 375 18.54 2.96 -0.91
C GLU A 375 18.83 4.47 -0.86
N GLY A 376 19.50 4.92 0.21
CA GLY A 376 19.83 6.34 0.40
C GLY A 376 18.69 7.19 0.96
N THR A 377 17.61 6.57 1.41
CA THR A 377 16.49 7.25 2.06
C THR A 377 16.89 7.88 3.40
N GLU A 378 16.52 9.15 3.58
CA GLU A 378 16.67 9.95 4.80
C GLU A 378 15.35 9.98 5.57
N LEU A 379 15.39 9.66 6.85
CA LEU A 379 14.26 9.71 7.78
C LEU A 379 14.21 11.06 8.48
N LEU A 380 13.05 11.72 8.44
CA LEU A 380 12.87 13.11 8.89
C LEU A 380 12.06 13.25 10.18
N GLY A 381 11.27 12.23 10.53
CA GLY A 381 10.42 12.22 11.71
C GLY A 381 9.18 11.35 11.52
N SER A 382 8.18 11.55 12.38
CA SER A 382 6.89 10.89 12.27
C SER A 382 5.73 11.84 12.55
N THR A 383 4.54 11.52 12.08
CA THR A 383 3.32 12.30 12.31
C THR A 383 2.10 11.39 12.47
N VAL A 384 1.07 11.86 13.18
CA VAL A 384 -0.21 11.16 13.29
C VAL A 384 -1.25 11.90 12.45
N ILE A 385 -1.76 11.25 11.41
CA ILE A 385 -2.76 11.79 10.47
C ILE A 385 -3.85 10.72 10.30
N ASP A 386 -5.12 11.13 10.33
CA ASP A 386 -6.27 10.22 10.17
C ASP A 386 -6.28 9.00 11.13
N GLY A 387 -5.62 9.10 12.29
CA GLY A 387 -5.50 8.02 13.27
C GLY A 387 -4.38 7.01 12.98
N GLY A 388 -3.62 7.20 11.90
CA GLY A 388 -2.42 6.43 11.57
C GLY A 388 -1.13 7.19 11.91
N CYS A 389 -0.10 6.47 12.39
CA CYS A 389 1.25 7.02 12.56
C CYS A 389 2.05 6.78 11.27
N TYR A 390 2.53 7.84 10.64
CA TYR A 390 3.32 7.81 9.40
C TYR A 390 4.75 8.27 9.68
N ALA A 391 5.72 7.47 9.24
CA ALA A 391 7.11 7.91 9.18
C ALA A 391 7.34 8.75 7.92
N LEU A 392 8.07 9.85 8.05
CA LEU A 392 8.32 10.82 6.97
C LEU A 392 9.73 10.65 6.43
N TYR A 393 9.87 10.48 5.11
CA TYR A 393 11.17 10.29 4.47
C TYR A 393 11.39 11.18 3.25
N ARG A 394 12.66 11.33 2.89
CA ARG A 394 13.12 11.95 1.65
C ARG A 394 14.20 11.09 1.01
N VAL A 395 14.21 11.01 -0.33
CA VAL A 395 15.31 10.43 -1.10
C VAL A 395 15.58 11.26 -2.34
N VAL A 396 16.85 11.30 -2.78
CA VAL A 396 17.26 11.98 -4.02
C VAL A 396 17.51 10.93 -5.10
N ILE A 397 16.82 11.06 -6.22
CA ILE A 397 16.98 10.19 -7.38
C ILE A 397 17.81 10.93 -8.43
N ALA A 398 18.93 10.31 -8.85
CA ALA A 398 19.86 10.91 -9.78
C ALA A 398 19.59 10.49 -11.23
N LYS A 399 19.46 11.47 -12.13
CA LYS A 399 19.40 11.31 -13.60
C LYS A 399 18.35 10.32 -14.09
N ALA A 400 17.16 10.35 -13.50
CA ALA A 400 16.05 9.50 -13.90
C ALA A 400 14.96 10.28 -14.67
N PRO A 401 14.11 9.59 -15.43
CA PRO A 401 12.96 10.23 -16.08
C PRO A 401 11.97 10.82 -15.07
N THR A 402 11.40 11.99 -15.39
CA THR A 402 10.33 12.64 -14.63
C THR A 402 9.28 13.19 -15.59
N ILE A 403 8.16 13.70 -15.05
CA ILE A 403 7.13 14.40 -15.84
C ILE A 403 7.63 15.68 -16.55
N THR A 404 8.81 16.21 -16.17
CA THR A 404 9.45 17.38 -16.79
C THR A 404 10.70 17.05 -17.60
N GLY A 405 11.03 15.76 -17.78
CA GLY A 405 12.21 15.28 -18.49
C GLY A 405 13.23 14.58 -17.58
N VAL A 406 14.39 14.21 -18.14
CA VAL A 406 15.45 13.51 -17.38
C VAL A 406 16.25 14.52 -16.55
N GLN A 407 16.23 14.36 -15.23
CA GLN A 407 16.88 15.25 -14.27
C GLN A 407 17.12 14.54 -12.92
N ASP A 408 17.85 15.21 -12.03
CA ASP A 408 17.85 14.84 -10.61
C ASP A 408 16.55 15.36 -9.97
N TYR A 409 15.94 14.59 -9.08
CA TYR A 409 14.71 14.98 -8.39
C TYR A 409 14.61 14.37 -6.99
N CYS A 410 13.75 14.94 -6.14
CA CYS A 410 13.46 14.40 -4.81
C CYS A 410 12.19 13.54 -4.83
N GLN A 411 12.16 12.50 -4.01
CA GLN A 411 10.92 11.83 -3.61
C GLN A 411 10.63 12.09 -2.13
N TYR A 412 9.39 12.44 -1.80
CA TYR A 412 8.90 12.58 -0.43
C TYR A 412 7.95 11.43 -0.09
N TRP A 413 8.10 10.87 1.11
CA TRP A 413 7.32 9.71 1.53
C TRP A 413 6.67 9.94 2.88
N SER A 414 5.42 9.51 3.02
CA SER A 414 4.74 9.26 4.29
C SER A 414 4.40 7.77 4.33
N VAL A 415 4.96 7.00 5.26
CA VAL A 415 4.77 5.54 5.32
C VAL A 415 4.05 5.14 6.60
N GLY A 416 2.83 4.63 6.46
CA GLY A 416 1.97 4.26 7.59
C GLY A 416 2.44 2.99 8.29
N GLY A 417 2.70 3.06 9.59
CA GLY A 417 3.18 1.92 10.39
C GLY A 417 2.15 0.83 10.66
N ASN A 418 0.87 1.20 10.64
CA ASN A 418 -0.23 0.29 10.94
C ASN A 418 -0.69 -0.55 9.74
N SER A 419 -0.09 -0.35 8.56
CA SER A 419 -0.61 -0.90 7.31
C SER A 419 0.30 -1.94 6.65
N VAL A 420 1.00 -2.71 7.48
CA VAL A 420 1.64 -3.95 7.03
C VAL A 420 0.54 -4.99 6.79
N THR A 421 0.22 -5.21 5.53
CA THR A 421 -0.65 -6.31 5.11
C THR A 421 0.12 -7.62 5.12
N LYS A 422 -0.59 -8.74 5.33
CA LYS A 422 0.01 -10.06 5.20
C LYS A 422 -0.12 -10.51 3.76
N VAL A 423 0.96 -11.07 3.21
CA VAL A 423 0.94 -11.77 1.92
C VAL A 423 -0.16 -12.85 1.93
N ASP A 424 -0.77 -13.10 0.78
CA ASP A 424 -1.79 -14.12 0.53
C ASP A 424 -3.08 -13.95 1.36
N THR A 425 -3.31 -12.75 1.90
CA THR A 425 -4.51 -12.43 2.69
C THR A 425 -5.26 -11.26 2.09
N THR A 426 -6.53 -11.47 1.75
CA THR A 426 -7.40 -10.36 1.36
C THR A 426 -7.67 -9.45 2.56
N ARG A 427 -7.44 -8.15 2.37
CA ARG A 427 -7.78 -7.09 3.33
C ARG A 427 -8.67 -6.05 2.65
N SER A 428 -9.72 -5.66 3.35
CA SER A 428 -10.63 -4.60 2.92
C SER A 428 -10.35 -3.35 3.73
N PHE A 429 -10.23 -2.22 3.02
CA PHE A 429 -10.00 -0.89 3.55
C PHE A 429 -11.13 0.02 3.11
N ASP A 430 -11.51 0.95 3.98
CA ASP A 430 -12.41 2.03 3.63
C ASP A 430 -12.01 3.29 4.40
N LEU A 431 -10.87 3.88 4.02
CA LEU A 431 -10.16 4.91 4.78
C LEU A 431 -10.10 6.23 4.01
N ARG A 432 -9.67 7.28 4.72
CA ARG A 432 -9.50 8.64 4.18
C ARG A 432 -8.02 8.97 4.33
N ILE A 433 -7.46 9.59 3.31
CA ILE A 433 -6.12 10.13 3.32
C ILE A 433 -6.25 11.64 3.17
N SER A 434 -5.97 12.37 4.24
CA SER A 434 -5.96 13.84 4.28
C SER A 434 -4.63 14.33 3.70
N ILE A 435 -4.56 14.33 2.37
CA ILE A 435 -3.34 14.58 1.58
C ILE A 435 -2.67 15.92 1.97
N ASP A 436 -3.46 16.97 2.17
CA ASP A 436 -2.92 18.28 2.57
C ASP A 436 -2.27 18.28 3.96
N GLU A 437 -2.72 17.45 4.89
CA GLU A 437 -2.07 17.28 6.21
C GLU A 437 -0.70 16.61 6.10
N HIS A 438 -0.52 15.66 5.18
CA HIS A 438 0.80 15.09 4.88
C HIS A 438 1.74 16.15 4.30
N PHE A 439 1.24 17.01 3.42
CA PHE A 439 2.00 18.11 2.85
C PHE A 439 2.43 19.13 3.92
N LYS A 440 1.53 19.49 4.86
CA LYS A 440 1.86 20.33 6.03
C LYS A 440 2.91 19.67 6.92
N ALA A 441 2.82 18.35 7.12
CA ALA A 441 3.79 17.61 7.92
C ALA A 441 5.18 17.61 7.26
N TRP A 442 5.26 17.46 5.93
CA TRP A 442 6.51 17.59 5.17
C TRP A 442 7.10 19.00 5.23
N GLU A 443 6.28 20.04 5.05
CA GLU A 443 6.71 21.44 5.19
C GLU A 443 7.27 21.70 6.59
N LYS A 444 6.59 21.22 7.64
CA LYS A 444 7.04 21.30 9.04
C LYS A 444 8.36 20.55 9.28
N ALA A 445 8.58 19.44 8.57
CA ALA A 445 9.83 18.68 8.60
C ALA A 445 10.95 19.33 7.77
N GLY A 446 10.71 20.50 7.16
CA GLY A 446 11.71 21.27 6.42
C GLY A 446 11.83 20.91 4.94
N LEU A 447 10.88 20.13 4.39
CA LEU A 447 10.84 19.82 2.96
C LEU A 447 10.33 21.02 2.15
N ASP A 448 10.88 21.20 0.96
CA ASP A 448 10.43 22.26 0.05
C ASP A 448 9.09 21.88 -0.57
N MET A 449 8.03 22.60 -0.18
CA MET A 449 6.68 22.47 -0.69
C MET A 449 6.24 23.70 -1.51
N SER A 450 7.19 24.48 -2.04
CA SER A 450 6.92 25.68 -2.84
C SER A 450 6.42 25.40 -4.27
N GLY A 451 6.49 24.14 -4.71
CA GLY A 451 6.09 23.71 -6.02
C GLY A 451 4.58 23.75 -6.25
N LYS A 452 4.20 23.70 -7.53
CA LYS A 452 2.82 23.56 -7.98
C LYS A 452 2.45 22.09 -7.97
N LEU A 453 1.30 21.76 -7.41
CA LEU A 453 0.78 20.41 -7.39
C LEU A 453 0.29 20.04 -8.80
N TYR A 454 0.84 18.97 -9.37
CA TYR A 454 0.53 18.52 -10.73
C TYR A 454 -0.63 17.53 -10.75
N GLU A 455 -0.60 16.54 -9.86
CA GLU A 455 -1.64 15.52 -9.74
C GLU A 455 -1.68 14.93 -8.33
N ALA A 456 -2.81 14.30 -8.03
CA ALA A 456 -2.95 13.34 -6.95
C ALA A 456 -3.66 12.11 -7.51
N SER A 457 -3.06 10.94 -7.32
CA SER A 457 -3.52 9.68 -7.90
C SER A 457 -3.52 8.58 -6.86
N PHE A 458 -4.64 7.87 -6.73
CA PHE A 458 -4.64 6.64 -5.96
C PHE A 458 -3.94 5.57 -6.79
N PHE A 459 -2.95 4.89 -6.22
CA PHE A 459 -2.14 3.93 -6.94
C PHE A 459 -2.05 2.59 -6.21
N VAL A 460 -1.81 1.55 -6.98
CA VAL A 460 -1.42 0.21 -6.55
C VAL A 460 -0.20 -0.19 -7.36
N GLU A 461 0.82 -0.70 -6.68
CA GLU A 461 2.09 -1.08 -7.29
C GLU A 461 2.48 -2.50 -6.89
N GLY A 462 2.99 -3.26 -7.85
CA GLY A 462 3.54 -4.60 -7.65
C GLY A 462 5.00 -4.64 -8.09
N HIS A 463 5.87 -5.23 -7.26
CA HIS A 463 7.30 -5.40 -7.52
C HIS A 463 7.68 -6.87 -7.36
N HIS A 464 8.18 -7.50 -8.43
CA HIS A 464 8.50 -8.94 -8.49
C HIS A 464 7.43 -9.80 -7.83
N SER A 465 6.16 -9.52 -8.14
CA SER A 465 5.03 -10.05 -7.40
C SER A 465 3.83 -10.33 -8.27
N SER A 466 2.83 -10.91 -7.63
CA SER A 466 1.47 -11.06 -8.17
C SER A 466 0.47 -10.46 -7.18
N GLY A 467 -0.78 -10.31 -7.59
CA GLY A 467 -1.83 -9.83 -6.70
C GLY A 467 -3.04 -9.28 -7.43
N GLU A 468 -4.02 -8.86 -6.64
CA GLU A 468 -5.19 -8.16 -7.12
C GLU A 468 -5.62 -7.06 -6.16
N ALA A 469 -6.17 -5.99 -6.74
CA ALA A 469 -6.73 -4.88 -6.00
C ALA A 469 -8.04 -4.42 -6.65
N LYS A 470 -9.07 -4.23 -5.84
CA LYS A 470 -10.38 -3.74 -6.27
C LYS A 470 -10.71 -2.45 -5.52
N ILE A 471 -10.56 -1.32 -6.22
CA ILE A 471 -10.83 0.01 -5.69
C ILE A 471 -12.29 0.34 -5.99
N THR A 472 -13.15 0.14 -5.00
CA THR A 472 -14.60 0.38 -5.12
C THR A 472 -15.00 1.82 -4.79
N LYS A 473 -14.09 2.59 -4.19
CA LYS A 473 -14.21 4.04 -4.01
C LYS A 473 -12.82 4.66 -4.14
N ASN A 474 -12.74 5.78 -4.85
CA ASN A 474 -11.57 6.66 -4.93
C ASN A 474 -12.11 8.04 -5.29
N GLN A 475 -12.30 8.88 -4.27
CA GLN A 475 -12.88 10.20 -4.38
C GLN A 475 -11.87 11.23 -3.90
N LEU A 476 -11.17 11.83 -4.86
CA LEU A 476 -10.31 12.99 -4.67
C LEU A 476 -11.13 14.28 -4.71
N SER A 477 -11.03 15.07 -3.64
CA SER A 477 -11.74 16.34 -3.48
C SER A 477 -10.87 17.42 -2.82
N PHE A 478 -11.14 18.68 -3.14
CA PHE A 478 -10.53 19.88 -2.55
C PHE A 478 -11.56 21.02 -2.47
N SER A 479 -11.29 22.08 -1.70
CA SER A 479 -12.25 23.15 -1.35
C SER A 479 -12.94 23.87 -2.51
N ASP A 480 -12.33 23.89 -3.71
CA ASP A 480 -12.89 24.54 -4.90
C ASP A 480 -13.83 23.63 -5.72
N ASP A 481 -13.91 22.34 -5.40
CA ASP A 481 -14.96 21.50 -5.98
C ASP A 481 -16.32 22.00 -5.48
N PRO A 482 -17.39 21.97 -6.30
CA PRO A 482 -18.73 22.31 -5.85
C PRO A 482 -19.05 21.46 -4.63
N GLN A 483 -19.01 22.10 -3.46
CA GLN A 483 -19.27 21.44 -2.20
C GLN A 483 -20.67 20.86 -2.32
N PRO A 484 -20.88 19.53 -2.14
CA PRO A 484 -22.22 19.05 -1.92
C PRO A 484 -22.77 19.86 -0.75
N ALA A 485 -23.92 20.51 -0.97
CA ALA A 485 -24.57 21.37 0.02
C ALA A 485 -24.41 20.75 1.41
N ALA A 486 -23.99 21.55 2.40
CA ALA A 486 -23.78 21.14 3.79
C ALA A 486 -24.76 20.01 4.11
N ALA A 487 -24.22 18.78 4.23
CA ALA A 487 -25.05 17.60 4.25
C ALA A 487 -26.08 17.80 5.36
N ALA A 488 -27.37 17.87 5.00
CA ALA A 488 -28.43 17.88 5.99
C ALA A 488 -28.15 16.73 6.96
N LEU A 489 -28.23 17.01 8.27
CA LEU A 489 -28.08 15.99 9.31
C LEU A 489 -28.89 14.76 8.88
N PRO A 490 -28.28 13.56 8.81
CA PRO A 490 -28.98 12.38 8.34
C PRO A 490 -30.16 12.09 9.26
N GLN A 491 -31.38 12.16 8.73
CA GLN A 491 -32.52 11.52 9.36
C GLN A 491 -32.38 10.00 9.21
N ASN A 492 -32.60 9.27 10.31
CA ASN A 492 -32.70 7.81 10.46
C ASN A 492 -32.28 6.96 9.24
N GLY A 493 -31.14 6.27 9.35
CA GLY A 493 -30.83 5.08 8.56
C GLY A 493 -29.71 5.18 7.52
N THR A 494 -28.90 6.24 7.49
CA THR A 494 -27.75 6.37 6.59
C THR A 494 -26.43 5.94 7.25
N SER A 495 -25.62 5.16 6.51
CA SER A 495 -24.26 4.78 6.90
C SER A 495 -23.31 5.96 6.68
N VAL A 496 -22.85 6.61 7.75
CA VAL A 496 -21.92 7.75 7.66
C VAL A 496 -20.56 7.38 8.27
N LYS A 497 -19.47 7.60 7.51
CA LYS A 497 -18.09 7.28 7.93
C LYS A 497 -17.55 8.25 8.96
N ARG A 498 -17.68 9.54 8.68
CA ARG A 498 -17.23 10.62 9.54
C ARG A 498 -18.18 11.80 9.39
N ILE A 499 -18.66 12.31 10.52
CA ILE A 499 -19.29 13.62 10.61
C ILE A 499 -18.49 14.36 11.66
N SER A 500 -17.97 15.52 11.32
CA SER A 500 -17.39 16.42 12.30
C SER A 500 -17.94 17.81 12.07
N GLY A 501 -18.09 18.57 13.14
CA GLY A 501 -18.57 19.93 13.05
C GLY A 501 -18.50 20.63 14.38
N ARG A 502 -18.93 21.88 14.38
CA ARG A 502 -19.06 22.71 15.56
C ARG A 502 -20.53 22.94 15.85
N THR A 503 -20.90 23.09 17.13
CA THR A 503 -22.26 23.51 17.51
C THR A 503 -22.55 24.91 16.97
N ALA A 504 -23.83 25.22 16.76
CA ALA A 504 -24.25 26.50 16.17
C ALA A 504 -23.74 27.75 16.91
N ASP A 505 -23.49 27.64 18.22
CA ASP A 505 -22.95 28.70 19.07
C ASP A 505 -21.40 28.72 19.14
N GLY A 506 -20.74 27.75 18.51
CA GLY A 506 -19.28 27.59 18.51
C GLY A 506 -18.70 26.99 19.79
N THR A 507 -19.51 26.58 20.76
CA THR A 507 -19.04 26.15 22.09
C THR A 507 -18.36 24.78 22.07
N TYR A 508 -18.92 23.82 21.32
CA TYR A 508 -18.43 22.44 21.27
C TYR A 508 -18.15 22.00 19.83
N ASP A 509 -17.16 21.13 19.69
CA ASP A 509 -16.90 20.33 18.50
C ASP A 509 -17.48 18.94 18.71
N TYR A 510 -18.00 18.32 17.66
CA TYR A 510 -18.48 16.95 17.68
C TYR A 510 -17.84 16.14 16.56
N GLU A 511 -17.70 14.85 16.81
CA GLU A 511 -17.19 13.88 15.85
C GLU A 511 -17.99 12.57 15.96
N VAL A 512 -18.40 12.05 14.82
CA VAL A 512 -19.06 10.76 14.65
C VAL A 512 -18.21 9.99 13.67
N LEU A 513 -17.74 8.81 14.05
CA LEU A 513 -16.91 7.93 13.24
C LEU A 513 -17.59 6.57 13.16
N ASN A 514 -17.76 6.02 11.96
CA ASN A 514 -18.06 4.61 11.72
C ASN A 514 -16.87 4.04 10.94
N TYR A 515 -15.88 3.55 11.67
CA TYR A 515 -14.57 3.17 11.15
C TYR A 515 -14.66 2.14 10.02
N ASP A 516 -15.59 1.19 10.15
CA ASP A 516 -15.74 0.09 9.18
C ASP A 516 -16.86 0.34 8.16
N ARG A 517 -17.61 1.45 8.29
CA ARG A 517 -18.84 1.76 7.52
C ARG A 517 -19.88 0.62 7.49
N VAL A 518 -19.81 -0.30 8.44
CA VAL A 518 -20.80 -1.35 8.65
C VAL A 518 -21.90 -0.77 9.52
N GLY A 519 -23.16 -1.03 9.17
CA GLY A 519 -24.30 -0.50 9.91
C GLY A 519 -24.57 0.99 9.69
N ALA A 520 -25.39 1.57 10.55
CA ALA A 520 -25.74 2.99 10.53
C ALA A 520 -25.42 3.64 11.87
N VAL A 521 -25.05 4.92 11.86
CA VAL A 521 -24.87 5.74 13.06
C VAL A 521 -25.60 7.06 12.85
N SER A 522 -26.46 7.44 13.79
CA SER A 522 -27.09 8.75 13.85
C SER A 522 -26.56 9.53 15.05
N PHE A 523 -26.54 10.85 14.90
CA PHE A 523 -26.11 11.77 15.95
C PHE A 523 -27.03 12.99 15.95
N ASP A 524 -27.52 13.33 17.13
CA ASP A 524 -28.37 14.48 17.40
C ASP A 524 -27.73 15.29 18.54
N GLY A 525 -27.01 16.34 18.17
CA GLY A 525 -26.27 17.18 19.12
C GLY A 525 -25.57 18.38 18.48
N ALA A 526 -25.76 18.62 17.17
CA ALA A 526 -25.20 19.75 16.44
C ALA A 526 -25.92 21.07 16.76
N GLU A 527 -27.23 21.02 17.00
CA GLU A 527 -28.09 22.18 17.25
C GLU A 527 -28.25 22.50 18.75
N THR A 528 -27.74 21.66 19.64
CA THR A 528 -27.83 21.86 21.09
C THR A 528 -26.68 22.73 21.57
N GLU A 529 -27.00 23.87 22.17
CA GLU A 529 -26.05 24.84 22.76
C GLU A 529 -25.32 24.29 24.00
N ASP A 530 -25.87 23.25 24.65
CA ASP A 530 -25.19 22.54 25.73
C ASP A 530 -24.41 21.32 25.20
N GLY A 531 -23.63 20.68 26.08
CA GLY A 531 -22.86 19.49 25.69
C GLY A 531 -23.71 18.24 25.47
N ALA A 532 -25.03 18.29 25.66
CA ALA A 532 -25.92 17.14 25.48
C ALA A 532 -25.91 16.66 24.03
N PHE A 533 -26.16 15.36 23.85
CA PHE A 533 -26.34 14.75 22.54
C PHE A 533 -27.05 13.39 22.67
N SER A 534 -27.62 12.90 21.58
CA SER A 534 -28.07 11.52 21.44
C SER A 534 -27.39 10.87 20.24
N ALA A 535 -27.17 9.58 20.31
CA ALA A 535 -26.66 8.79 19.19
C ALA A 535 -27.36 7.44 19.13
N GLU A 536 -27.64 6.96 17.94
CA GLU A 536 -28.11 5.59 17.71
C GLU A 536 -27.15 4.90 16.73
N TRP A 537 -26.87 3.62 16.95
CA TRP A 537 -26.07 2.81 16.05
C TRP A 537 -26.76 1.47 15.79
N ASN A 538 -26.76 1.02 14.55
CA ASN A 538 -27.41 -0.23 14.18
C ASN A 538 -26.48 -1.11 13.35
N ASP A 539 -26.22 -2.30 13.86
CA ASP A 539 -25.40 -3.36 13.29
C ASP A 539 -24.01 -2.86 12.89
N ILE A 540 -23.38 -2.06 13.75
CA ILE A 540 -22.05 -1.52 13.48
C ILE A 540 -20.97 -2.56 13.75
N ARG A 541 -19.83 -2.41 13.08
CA ARG A 541 -18.62 -3.18 13.40
C ARG A 541 -17.67 -2.40 14.31
N ASN A 542 -17.42 -1.14 14.04
CA ASN A 542 -16.74 -0.23 14.95
C ASN A 542 -17.21 1.23 14.70
N CYS A 543 -17.71 1.91 15.72
CA CYS A 543 -18.05 3.33 15.64
C CYS A 543 -17.74 4.08 16.93
N MET A 544 -17.49 5.38 16.84
CA MET A 544 -17.34 6.30 17.96
C MET A 544 -18.19 7.55 17.72
N VAL A 545 -18.77 8.07 18.80
CA VAL A 545 -19.33 9.43 18.84
C VAL A 545 -18.67 10.20 19.96
N SER A 546 -18.32 11.46 19.73
CA SER A 546 -17.73 12.34 20.73
C SER A 546 -18.20 13.78 20.58
N LYS A 547 -18.27 14.50 21.70
CA LYS A 547 -18.58 15.94 21.74
C LYS A 547 -17.79 16.60 22.87
N GLY A 548 -17.08 17.69 22.56
CA GLY A 548 -16.11 18.30 23.46
C GLY A 548 -15.50 19.61 22.98
N HIS A 549 -14.40 20.00 23.59
CA HIS A 549 -13.63 21.19 23.19
C HIS A 549 -12.41 20.77 22.37
N VAL A 550 -12.28 21.28 21.14
CA VAL A 550 -11.07 21.17 20.33
C VAL A 550 -10.38 22.54 20.27
N PHE A 551 -9.11 22.59 20.66
CA PHE A 551 -8.32 23.83 20.71
C PHE A 551 -7.64 24.05 19.34
N GLN A 552 -7.84 25.19 18.67
CA GLN A 552 -7.35 25.37 17.30
C GLN A 552 -5.93 25.95 17.21
N THR A 553 -5.49 26.79 18.15
CA THR A 553 -4.12 27.34 18.17
C THR A 553 -3.16 26.60 19.12
N ALA A 554 -1.94 27.11 19.33
CA ALA A 554 -0.99 26.59 20.30
C ALA A 554 -1.64 26.61 21.70
N GLY A 555 -2.13 25.44 22.14
CA GLY A 555 -2.93 25.30 23.34
C GLY A 555 -2.15 25.59 24.62
N LYS A 556 -2.84 25.56 25.74
CA LYS A 556 -2.21 25.55 27.07
C LYS A 556 -1.82 24.13 27.45
N THR A 557 -0.73 23.97 28.20
CA THR A 557 -0.45 22.73 28.93
C THR A 557 -1.57 22.46 29.92
N TYR A 558 -1.72 21.20 30.35
CA TYR A 558 -2.79 20.88 31.30
C TYR A 558 -2.64 21.61 32.65
N THR A 559 -1.40 21.91 33.07
CA THR A 559 -1.12 22.70 34.28
C THR A 559 -1.57 24.14 34.15
N GLU A 560 -1.50 24.73 32.95
CA GLU A 560 -1.95 26.09 32.68
C GLU A 560 -3.47 26.19 32.57
N LEU A 561 -4.13 25.15 32.03
CA LEU A 561 -5.58 25.02 32.01
C LEU A 561 -6.19 24.90 33.42
N GLY A 562 -5.43 24.40 34.38
CA GLY A 562 -5.89 24.20 35.75
C GLY A 562 -6.79 22.97 35.87
N SER A 563 -7.91 23.08 36.61
CA SER A 563 -8.83 21.95 36.76
C SER A 563 -9.59 21.68 35.46
N ILE A 564 -9.65 20.41 35.06
CA ILE A 564 -10.35 19.92 33.87
C ILE A 564 -11.28 18.79 34.33
N CYS A 565 -12.58 19.03 34.35
CA CYS A 565 -13.56 18.09 34.89
C CYS A 565 -14.69 17.85 33.89
N CYS A 566 -14.90 16.61 33.49
CA CYS A 566 -16.06 16.21 32.69
C CYS A 566 -17.13 15.60 33.61
N LYS A 567 -18.31 16.21 33.67
CA LYS A 567 -19.50 15.65 34.34
C LYS A 567 -20.46 15.11 33.29
N TYR A 568 -20.90 13.87 33.45
CA TYR A 568 -21.79 13.24 32.49
C TYR A 568 -22.98 12.52 33.14
N LYS A 569 -24.07 12.44 32.38
CA LYS A 569 -25.25 11.63 32.70
C LYS A 569 -25.89 11.13 31.41
N MET A 570 -26.07 9.82 31.27
CA MET A 570 -26.62 9.23 30.07
C MET A 570 -27.50 8.01 30.31
N GLU A 571 -28.41 7.76 29.38
CA GLU A 571 -29.10 6.48 29.22
C GLU A 571 -28.43 5.73 28.07
N LEU A 572 -27.93 4.51 28.32
CA LEU A 572 -27.29 3.67 27.33
C LEU A 572 -28.07 2.36 27.17
N SER A 573 -28.38 1.98 25.94
CA SER A 573 -28.92 0.66 25.60
C SER A 573 -28.10 0.06 24.48
N GLN A 574 -27.62 -1.17 24.64
CA GLN A 574 -26.71 -1.77 23.67
C GLN A 574 -26.85 -3.30 23.63
N ALA A 575 -26.63 -3.88 22.46
CA ALA A 575 -26.24 -5.27 22.25
C ALA A 575 -24.84 -5.30 21.64
N GLY A 576 -23.91 -6.10 22.18
CA GLY A 576 -22.48 -6.07 21.80
C GLY A 576 -21.55 -5.35 22.78
N VAL A 577 -20.48 -4.74 22.26
CA VAL A 577 -19.43 -4.09 23.06
C VAL A 577 -19.55 -2.57 22.98
N SER A 578 -19.52 -1.89 24.12
CA SER A 578 -19.45 -0.43 24.21
C SER A 578 -18.52 0.00 25.33
N CYS A 579 -17.83 1.12 25.15
CA CYS A 579 -17.12 1.84 26.21
C CYS A 579 -17.38 3.34 26.10
N PHE A 580 -17.15 4.07 27.20
CA PHE A 580 -17.32 5.51 27.23
C PHE A 580 -16.37 6.17 28.24
N GLY A 581 -16.17 7.46 28.07
CA GLY A 581 -15.33 8.25 28.95
C GLY A 581 -14.89 9.56 28.32
N VAL A 582 -13.68 9.98 28.64
CA VAL A 582 -13.06 11.17 28.03
C VAL A 582 -11.93 10.75 27.10
N ARG A 583 -11.83 11.38 25.94
CA ARG A 583 -10.70 11.27 25.02
C ARG A 583 -10.13 12.64 24.68
N GLY A 584 -8.96 12.64 24.06
CA GLY A 584 -8.43 13.83 23.39
C GLY A 584 -7.03 13.62 22.85
N ARG A 585 -6.36 14.75 22.57
CA ARG A 585 -5.02 14.81 21.98
C ARG A 585 -4.12 15.74 22.76
N LEU A 586 -2.85 15.37 22.89
CA LEU A 586 -1.76 16.20 23.38
C LEU A 586 -0.87 16.58 22.20
N ARG A 587 -0.69 17.88 21.97
CA ARG A 587 0.18 18.44 20.92
C ARG A 587 1.59 18.63 21.48
N ASN A 588 2.53 17.80 21.02
CA ASN A 588 3.89 17.76 21.55
C ASN A 588 4.86 18.69 20.80
N SER A 589 4.38 19.88 20.40
CA SER A 589 5.05 20.79 19.44
C SER A 589 6.44 21.30 19.84
N GLU A 590 6.77 21.36 21.13
CA GLU A 590 8.09 21.83 21.62
C GLU A 590 9.15 20.71 21.72
N SER A 591 8.73 19.44 21.73
CA SER A 591 9.61 18.29 22.01
C SER A 591 10.10 17.55 20.75
N GLY A 592 9.56 17.87 19.58
CA GLY A 592 9.78 17.13 18.34
C GLY A 592 8.92 15.87 18.20
N GLN A 593 8.30 15.38 19.28
CA GLN A 593 7.51 14.15 19.30
C GLN A 593 6.17 14.26 18.53
N PRO A 594 5.64 13.15 17.99
CA PRO A 594 4.30 13.09 17.40
C PRO A 594 3.19 13.39 18.42
N GLU A 595 2.01 13.79 17.95
CA GLU A 595 0.83 13.97 18.82
C GLU A 595 0.49 12.67 19.57
N THR A 596 0.07 12.81 20.82
CA THR A 596 -0.33 11.66 21.66
C THR A 596 -1.84 11.67 21.87
N GLU A 597 -2.51 10.61 21.42
CA GLU A 597 -3.94 10.41 21.75
C GLU A 597 -4.09 9.81 23.14
N TYR A 598 -5.17 10.16 23.84
CA TYR A 598 -5.41 9.65 25.18
C TYR A 598 -6.88 9.31 25.44
N TYR A 599 -7.09 8.35 26.35
CA TYR A 599 -8.40 7.84 26.74
C TYR A 599 -8.50 7.62 28.25
N ILE A 600 -9.57 8.10 28.87
CA ILE A 600 -9.96 7.82 30.26
C ILE A 600 -11.31 7.13 30.22
N VAL A 601 -11.30 5.80 30.33
CA VAL A 601 -12.48 4.93 30.21
C VAL A 601 -13.13 4.76 31.58
N ASP A 602 -14.31 5.36 31.75
CA ASP A 602 -15.07 5.35 33.02
C ASP A 602 -16.16 4.26 33.07
N GLY A 603 -16.42 3.59 31.94
CA GLY A 603 -17.27 2.41 31.89
C GLY A 603 -17.13 1.65 30.56
N PHE A 604 -17.32 0.33 30.62
CA PHE A 604 -17.29 -0.56 29.46
C PHE A 604 -18.16 -1.80 29.69
N SER A 605 -18.59 -2.46 28.61
CA SER A 605 -19.35 -3.71 28.70
C SER A 605 -18.53 -4.99 28.71
N GLN A 606 -17.37 -4.94 28.07
CA GLN A 606 -16.38 -6.01 28.09
C GLN A 606 -14.99 -5.39 28.17
N PHE A 607 -14.13 -5.98 29.00
CA PHE A 607 -12.73 -5.58 29.02
C PHE A 607 -12.08 -6.03 27.70
N VAL A 608 -11.69 -5.08 26.86
CA VAL A 608 -10.91 -5.35 25.66
C VAL A 608 -9.43 -5.38 26.08
N PRO A 609 -8.72 -6.52 25.95
CA PRO A 609 -7.31 -6.56 26.28
C PRO A 609 -6.54 -5.64 25.32
N LEU A 610 -5.93 -4.59 25.87
CA LEU A 610 -4.98 -3.75 25.14
C LEU A 610 -3.76 -4.62 24.78
N ARG A 611 -3.51 -4.83 23.49
CA ARG A 611 -2.33 -5.59 23.03
C ARG A 611 -1.07 -4.79 23.35
N ASN A 612 -0.01 -5.47 23.79
CA ASN A 612 1.29 -4.88 24.12
C ASN A 612 1.25 -3.77 25.20
N ALA A 613 0.23 -3.76 26.05
CA ALA A 613 0.09 -2.77 27.11
C ALA A 613 0.60 -3.30 28.46
N GLU A 614 1.53 -2.57 29.08
CA GLU A 614 1.94 -2.77 30.47
C GLU A 614 1.21 -1.76 31.36
N SER A 615 0.74 -2.22 32.54
CA SER A 615 0.17 -1.31 33.54
C SER A 615 1.30 -0.54 34.22
N LEU A 616 1.24 0.79 34.16
CA LEU A 616 2.27 1.70 34.69
C LEU A 616 1.94 2.22 36.09
N GLY A 617 0.72 1.97 36.58
CA GLY A 617 0.27 2.45 37.87
C GLY A 617 -1.25 2.55 37.96
N GLN A 618 -1.72 3.18 39.03
CA GLN A 618 -3.13 3.37 39.31
C GLN A 618 -3.44 4.80 39.71
N VAL A 619 -4.60 5.28 39.32
CA VAL A 619 -5.16 6.56 39.76
C VAL A 619 -6.51 6.34 40.43
N LYS A 620 -6.76 7.09 41.49
CA LYS A 620 -8.07 7.13 42.15
C LYS A 620 -8.76 8.44 41.86
N ASP A 621 -9.94 8.34 41.25
CA ASP A 621 -10.76 9.50 40.96
C ASP A 621 -12.24 9.22 41.22
N GLY A 622 -12.96 10.18 41.80
CA GLY A 622 -14.38 10.01 42.14
C GLY A 622 -14.72 8.81 43.03
N GLY A 623 -13.75 8.23 43.76
CA GLY A 623 -13.94 7.00 44.55
C GLY A 623 -13.79 5.69 43.75
N ARG A 624 -13.40 5.79 42.47
CA ARG A 624 -13.09 4.67 41.57
C ARG A 624 -11.58 4.54 41.43
N THR A 625 -11.12 3.38 40.97
CA THR A 625 -9.70 3.11 40.67
C THR A 625 -9.54 2.74 39.21
N TYR A 626 -8.53 3.30 38.56
CA TYR A 626 -8.19 3.07 37.16
C TYR A 626 -6.75 2.61 37.05
N ASP A 627 -6.49 1.62 36.19
CA ASP A 627 -5.14 1.26 35.77
C ASP A 627 -4.68 2.19 34.64
N ILE A 628 -3.42 2.60 34.70
CA ILE A 628 -2.76 3.46 33.71
C ILE A 628 -1.98 2.57 32.73
N PHE A 629 -2.09 2.84 31.44
CA PHE A 629 -1.35 2.14 30.38
C PHE A 629 -0.75 3.12 29.38
N ARG A 630 0.33 2.67 28.73
CA ARG A 630 0.90 3.26 27.52
C ARG A 630 0.96 2.20 26.44
N ILE A 631 0.50 2.54 25.24
CA ILE A 631 0.55 1.66 24.07
C ILE A 631 1.50 2.29 23.04
N ASP A 632 2.44 1.49 22.56
CA ASP A 632 3.28 1.83 21.41
C ASP A 632 2.51 1.52 20.12
N VAL A 633 2.31 2.54 19.29
CA VAL A 633 1.63 2.45 17.99
C VAL A 633 2.57 2.82 16.82
N SER A 634 3.89 2.78 17.03
CA SER A 634 4.86 3.13 16.00
C SER A 634 5.02 2.08 14.90
N PRO A 635 5.31 2.51 13.65
CA PRO A 635 5.95 1.66 12.64
C PRO A 635 7.23 1.00 13.18
N ALA A 636 7.56 -0.20 12.70
CA ALA A 636 8.74 -0.96 13.11
C ALA A 636 10.08 -0.19 12.98
N ASP A 637 10.14 0.77 12.05
CA ASP A 637 11.35 1.55 11.73
C ASP A 637 11.24 3.04 12.09
N ALA A 638 10.23 3.45 12.86
CA ALA A 638 10.06 4.84 13.24
C ALA A 638 11.16 5.29 14.24
N PRO A 639 11.73 6.50 14.07
CA PRO A 639 12.80 6.99 14.95
C PRO A 639 12.24 7.46 16.30
N GLU A 640 10.96 7.78 16.31
CA GLU A 640 10.21 8.28 17.45
C GLU A 640 8.99 7.40 17.67
N THR A 641 8.66 7.22 18.94
CA THR A 641 7.59 6.32 19.35
C THR A 641 6.26 7.10 19.41
N CYS A 642 5.31 6.78 18.55
CA CYS A 642 3.92 7.23 18.65
C CYS A 642 3.26 6.46 19.80
N TYR A 643 2.69 7.18 20.76
CA TYR A 643 2.03 6.58 21.92
C TYR A 643 0.53 6.86 21.97
N GLN A 644 -0.20 5.94 22.59
CA GLN A 644 -1.52 6.22 23.17
C GLN A 644 -1.49 6.04 24.68
N TYR A 645 -2.10 6.95 25.43
CA TYR A 645 -2.21 6.88 26.89
C TYR A 645 -3.62 6.49 27.34
N TRP A 646 -3.72 5.57 28.27
CA TRP A 646 -5.01 5.04 28.73
C TRP A 646 -5.11 5.06 30.25
N SER A 647 -6.27 5.44 30.77
CA SER A 647 -6.73 5.10 32.12
C SER A 647 -8.00 4.26 31.99
N ILE A 648 -8.00 3.02 32.48
CA ILE A 648 -9.16 2.13 32.39
C ILE A 648 -9.64 1.78 33.78
N ILE A 649 -10.93 1.96 34.05
CA ILE A 649 -11.54 1.61 35.33
C ILE A 649 -11.36 0.11 35.63
N ILE A 650 -10.91 -0.22 36.84
CA ILE A 650 -10.66 -1.61 37.28
C ILE A 650 -11.41 -2.03 38.54
N ASP A 651 -12.14 -1.10 39.15
CA ASP A 651 -12.91 -1.38 40.36
C ASP A 651 -14.03 -2.40 40.07
N ARG A 652 -13.73 -3.67 40.35
CA ARG A 652 -14.69 -4.78 40.26
C ARG A 652 -15.71 -4.73 41.39
N ASP A 653 -15.40 -4.17 42.56
CA ASP A 653 -16.31 -4.24 43.72
C ASP A 653 -17.44 -3.19 43.70
N ASN A 654 -17.32 -2.14 42.87
CA ASN A 654 -18.40 -1.20 42.51
C ASN A 654 -19.23 -1.66 41.28
N HIS A 655 -19.42 -2.97 41.14
CA HIS A 655 -20.07 -3.70 40.03
C HIS A 655 -21.47 -3.21 39.55
N ALA A 656 -22.06 -2.17 40.15
CA ALA A 656 -23.46 -1.81 39.97
C ALA A 656 -23.76 -0.48 39.24
N LYS A 657 -22.79 0.39 38.94
CA LYS A 657 -23.11 1.69 38.32
C LYS A 657 -22.58 1.93 36.90
N ASN A 658 -21.34 1.56 36.57
CA ASN A 658 -20.74 1.93 35.27
C ASN A 658 -20.14 0.77 34.46
N ASN A 659 -20.05 -0.44 35.03
CA ASN A 659 -19.75 -1.67 34.27
C ASN A 659 -21.07 -2.39 34.01
N PHE A 660 -21.47 -2.44 32.75
CA PHE A 660 -22.77 -2.92 32.30
C PHE A 660 -22.55 -4.15 31.41
N PRO A 661 -23.16 -5.33 31.68
CA PRO A 661 -22.84 -6.53 30.93
C PRO A 661 -23.17 -6.41 29.43
N ILE A 662 -22.46 -7.17 28.61
CA ILE A 662 -22.87 -7.43 27.22
C ILE A 662 -24.29 -8.01 27.26
N SER A 663 -25.17 -7.43 26.44
CA SER A 663 -26.51 -7.96 26.23
C SER A 663 -26.61 -8.53 24.81
N ASP A 664 -27.39 -9.60 24.64
CA ASP A 664 -27.74 -10.13 23.32
C ASP A 664 -28.83 -9.28 22.64
N THR A 665 -29.45 -8.35 23.39
CA THR A 665 -30.51 -7.45 22.87
C THR A 665 -30.38 -6.04 23.43
N ALA A 666 -30.57 -5.01 22.60
CA ALA A 666 -30.58 -3.60 23.01
C ALA A 666 -31.88 -3.18 23.73
N LYS A 667 -32.38 -4.03 24.63
CA LYS A 667 -33.63 -3.81 25.40
C LYS A 667 -33.40 -3.31 26.82
N ILE A 668 -32.20 -3.49 27.37
CA ILE A 668 -31.85 -3.05 28.72
C ILE A 668 -31.32 -1.62 28.64
N ILE A 669 -31.95 -0.71 29.40
CA ILE A 669 -31.49 0.67 29.52
C ILE A 669 -30.67 0.79 30.80
N TYR A 670 -29.44 1.26 30.67
CA TYR A 670 -28.53 1.57 31.76
C TYR A 670 -28.54 3.08 32.02
N GLU A 671 -28.90 3.49 33.25
CA GLU A 671 -28.78 4.87 33.70
C GLU A 671 -27.38 5.09 34.31
N LEU A 672 -26.54 5.83 33.58
CA LEU A 672 -25.12 6.00 33.88
C LEU A 672 -24.84 7.46 34.21
N GLY A 673 -23.92 7.70 35.13
CA GLY A 673 -23.56 9.07 35.49
C GLY A 673 -22.38 9.16 36.43
N GLY A 674 -21.61 10.23 36.30
CA GLY A 674 -20.39 10.41 37.05
C GLY A 674 -19.68 11.71 36.70
N TRP A 675 -18.46 11.82 37.21
CA TRP A 675 -17.54 12.87 36.85
C TRP A 675 -16.13 12.30 36.78
N ILE A 676 -15.31 12.89 35.90
CA ILE A 676 -13.93 12.50 35.63
C ILE A 676 -13.08 13.77 35.74
N SER A 677 -12.14 13.80 36.69
CA SER A 677 -11.10 14.83 36.77
C SER A 677 -9.95 14.48 35.84
N VAL A 678 -10.03 14.95 34.60
CA VAL A 678 -9.01 14.74 33.56
C VAL A 678 -7.64 15.23 34.05
N ASP A 679 -7.59 16.36 34.77
CA ASP A 679 -6.36 16.90 35.35
C ASP A 679 -5.68 15.95 36.36
N LYS A 680 -6.46 15.17 37.13
CA LYS A 680 -5.89 14.16 38.04
C LYS A 680 -5.33 12.95 37.30
N HIS A 681 -5.99 12.52 36.23
CA HIS A 681 -5.49 11.44 35.39
C HIS A 681 -4.18 11.87 34.72
N PHE A 682 -4.14 13.08 34.16
CA PHE A 682 -2.93 13.67 33.59
C PHE A 682 -1.80 13.80 34.62
N LYS A 683 -2.11 14.25 35.84
CA LYS A 683 -1.11 14.29 36.92
C LYS A 683 -0.60 12.90 37.29
N ALA A 684 -1.48 11.91 37.35
CA ALA A 684 -1.10 10.53 37.65
C ALA A 684 -0.29 9.89 36.51
N TRP A 685 -0.55 10.26 35.26
CA TRP A 685 0.25 9.87 34.10
C TRP A 685 1.66 10.48 34.17
N GLU A 686 1.77 11.76 34.49
CA GLU A 686 3.05 12.42 34.75
C GLU A 686 3.81 11.74 35.90
N ASP A 687 3.12 11.43 37.01
CA ASP A 687 3.70 10.72 38.16
C ASP A 687 4.13 9.28 37.82
N ALA A 688 3.48 8.65 36.83
CA ALA A 688 3.83 7.35 36.29
C ALA A 688 4.95 7.42 35.22
N GLY A 689 5.47 8.62 34.93
CA GLY A 689 6.57 8.83 33.98
C GLY A 689 6.15 8.97 32.52
N LEU A 690 4.87 9.25 32.25
CA LEU A 690 4.39 9.59 30.90
C LEU A 690 4.72 11.05 30.57
N GLU A 691 5.08 11.30 29.31
CA GLU A 691 5.39 12.65 28.83
C GLU A 691 4.10 13.47 28.69
N MET A 692 4.01 14.55 29.47
CA MET A 692 2.81 15.40 29.60
C MET A 692 3.12 16.90 29.38
N SER A 693 4.29 17.23 28.83
CA SER A 693 4.65 18.62 28.47
C SER A 693 3.87 19.17 27.27
N GLY A 694 3.18 18.31 26.53
CA GLY A 694 2.35 18.69 25.39
C GLY A 694 1.17 19.61 25.77
N GLN A 695 0.74 20.41 24.81
CA GLN A 695 -0.45 21.26 24.92
C GLN A 695 -1.71 20.41 24.76
N VAL A 696 -2.76 20.69 25.52
CA VAL A 696 -4.03 19.97 25.36
C VAL A 696 -4.74 20.46 24.10
N GLY A 697 -4.87 19.58 23.10
CA GLY A 697 -5.49 19.87 21.81
C GLY A 697 -6.97 19.50 21.72
N GLU A 698 -7.42 18.56 22.56
CA GLU A 698 -8.83 18.15 22.63
C GLU A 698 -9.16 17.64 24.04
N VAL A 699 -10.39 17.89 24.50
CA VAL A 699 -11.05 17.19 25.62
C VAL A 699 -12.51 16.92 25.23
N SER A 700 -12.84 15.66 24.96
CA SER A 700 -14.17 15.26 24.49
C SER A 700 -14.73 14.07 25.25
N PHE A 701 -16.02 14.13 25.60
CA PHE A 701 -16.73 12.95 26.08
C PHE A 701 -17.04 12.06 24.88
N PHE A 702 -16.73 10.77 24.97
CA PHE A 702 -16.94 9.82 23.86
C PHE A 702 -17.70 8.57 24.29
N ILE A 703 -18.32 7.94 23.29
CA ILE A 703 -18.90 6.61 23.35
C ILE A 703 -18.40 5.86 22.13
N GLU A 704 -17.68 4.75 22.34
CA GLU A 704 -17.18 3.88 21.28
C GLU A 704 -17.85 2.51 21.38
N ASN A 705 -18.15 1.91 20.23
CA ASN A 705 -18.96 0.71 20.10
C ASN A 705 -18.33 -0.25 19.10
N TRP A 706 -18.32 -1.53 19.42
CA TRP A 706 -17.73 -2.58 18.60
C TRP A 706 -18.69 -3.77 18.47
N GLN A 707 -18.92 -4.21 17.23
CA GLN A 707 -19.86 -5.28 16.88
C GLN A 707 -21.21 -5.13 17.61
N SER A 708 -21.83 -3.96 17.46
CA SER A 708 -22.89 -3.52 18.36
C SER A 708 -24.10 -2.92 17.65
N THR A 709 -25.25 -2.96 18.30
CA THR A 709 -26.46 -2.21 17.99
C THR A 709 -26.96 -1.56 19.28
N GLY A 710 -27.29 -0.27 19.26
CA GLY A 710 -27.62 0.43 20.48
C GLY A 710 -27.97 1.89 20.28
N LYS A 711 -28.16 2.58 21.41
CA LYS A 711 -28.39 4.00 21.47
C LYS A 711 -27.93 4.56 22.80
N ALA A 712 -27.49 5.81 22.77
CA ALA A 712 -27.14 6.59 23.94
C ALA A 712 -27.89 7.92 23.90
N LYS A 713 -28.42 8.32 25.05
CA LYS A 713 -28.95 9.67 25.28
C LYS A 713 -28.15 10.32 26.38
N VAL A 714 -27.24 11.21 26.01
CA VAL A 714 -26.39 11.96 26.94
C VAL A 714 -27.11 13.24 27.32
N THR A 715 -27.71 13.23 28.51
CA THR A 715 -28.48 14.35 29.06
C THR A 715 -27.62 15.40 29.78
N MET A 716 -26.37 15.04 30.07
CA MET A 716 -25.38 15.95 30.64
C MET A 716 -24.01 15.52 30.10
N ASN A 717 -23.29 16.48 29.56
CA ASN A 717 -21.88 16.42 29.22
C ASN A 717 -21.37 17.86 29.45
N ASN A 718 -20.86 18.12 30.64
CA ASN A 718 -20.41 19.44 31.05
C ASN A 718 -18.91 19.36 31.33
N ILE A 719 -18.10 19.93 30.44
CA ILE A 719 -16.65 19.93 30.52
C ILE A 719 -16.22 21.28 31.08
N GLU A 720 -15.88 21.30 32.37
CA GLU A 720 -15.45 22.50 33.09
C GLU A 720 -13.93 22.61 33.04
N ILE A 721 -13.41 23.68 32.45
CA ILE A 721 -11.97 23.97 32.35
C ILE A 721 -11.69 25.31 33.04
N ALA A 722 -10.88 25.31 34.10
CA ALA A 722 -10.75 26.46 35.01
C ALA A 722 -10.18 27.71 34.33
N ASN A 723 -9.10 27.54 33.57
CA ASN A 723 -8.45 28.61 32.81
C ASN A 723 -8.61 28.36 31.30
N LEU A 724 -9.82 27.95 30.90
CA LEU A 724 -10.17 27.81 29.49
C LEU A 724 -9.67 29.08 28.78
N PRO A 725 -8.83 28.96 27.74
CA PRO A 725 -8.53 30.09 26.88
C PRO A 725 -9.87 30.72 26.49
N GLU A 726 -9.98 32.05 26.57
CA GLU A 726 -11.08 32.70 25.83
C GLU A 726 -11.04 32.10 24.44
N ALA A 727 -12.18 31.56 23.99
CA ALA A 727 -12.24 30.79 22.75
C ALA A 727 -11.37 31.48 21.72
N ASP A 728 -10.47 30.73 21.08
CA ASP A 728 -9.97 31.12 19.78
C ASP A 728 -11.23 31.29 18.91
N ALA A 729 -11.79 32.50 18.94
CA ALA A 729 -12.34 33.12 17.77
C ALA A 729 -11.23 32.94 16.75
N ASP A 730 -11.48 32.00 15.82
CA ASP A 730 -10.91 31.92 14.48
C ASP A 730 -9.93 33.06 14.26
N PRO A 731 -8.60 32.81 14.11
CA PRO A 731 -7.54 33.80 14.27
C PRO A 731 -8.10 35.16 13.98
N GLN A 732 -8.44 35.92 15.04
CA GLN A 732 -8.90 37.29 14.87
C GLN A 732 -7.87 37.88 13.93
N PRO A 733 -8.25 38.23 12.68
CA PRO A 733 -7.27 38.77 11.80
C PRO A 733 -6.76 39.98 12.54
N SER A 734 -5.47 39.99 12.85
CA SER A 734 -4.77 41.26 12.96
C SER A 734 -4.75 41.84 11.54
N ALA A 735 -5.92 42.21 11.05
CA ALA A 735 -6.12 43.00 9.86
C ALA A 735 -6.90 44.20 10.38
N GLU A 736 -6.24 45.34 10.31
CA GLU A 736 -6.92 46.65 10.36
C GLU A 736 -8.26 46.54 9.65
N ALA A 737 -9.35 47.02 10.27
CA ALA A 737 -10.69 46.97 9.69
C ALA A 737 -10.64 47.37 8.20
N ILE A 738 -10.83 46.39 7.31
CA ILE A 738 -10.77 46.64 5.87
C ILE A 738 -12.10 47.27 5.49
N THR A 739 -12.04 48.53 5.06
CA THR A 739 -13.21 49.28 4.57
C THR A 739 -13.82 48.52 3.40
N GLY A 740 -15.13 48.22 3.48
CA GLY A 740 -15.89 47.52 2.44
C GLY A 740 -15.88 45.98 2.53
N ASP A 741 -15.13 45.38 3.45
CA ASP A 741 -15.18 43.94 3.77
C ASP A 741 -16.34 43.69 4.75
N ILE A 742 -17.47 43.21 4.25
CA ILE A 742 -18.76 43.15 4.96
C ILE A 742 -18.99 41.77 5.58
N ASN A 743 -18.50 40.72 4.92
CA ASN A 743 -18.55 39.35 5.44
C ASN A 743 -17.37 39.03 6.39
N CYS A 744 -16.45 39.98 6.57
CA CYS A 744 -15.28 39.92 7.44
C CYS A 744 -14.30 38.81 7.06
N ASP A 745 -14.20 38.48 5.77
CA ASP A 745 -13.31 37.43 5.23
C ASP A 745 -11.88 37.92 4.92
N GLY A 746 -11.61 39.21 5.18
CA GLY A 746 -10.31 39.85 4.99
C GLY A 746 -10.12 40.42 3.58
N ARG A 747 -11.17 40.52 2.77
CA ARG A 747 -11.13 41.13 1.42
C ARG A 747 -12.39 41.98 1.19
N THR A 748 -12.28 42.93 0.27
CA THR A 748 -13.46 43.64 -0.27
C THR A 748 -13.71 43.15 -1.69
N ASP A 749 -14.71 42.29 -1.86
CA ASP A 749 -15.07 41.69 -3.13
C ASP A 749 -16.59 41.62 -3.38
N VAL A 750 -17.00 40.95 -4.46
CA VAL A 750 -18.41 40.92 -4.90
C VAL A 750 -19.31 40.29 -3.84
N SER A 751 -18.80 39.38 -3.01
CA SER A 751 -19.54 38.74 -1.91
C SER A 751 -20.04 39.76 -0.90
N ASP A 752 -19.25 40.79 -0.62
CA ASP A 752 -19.61 41.91 0.25
C ASP A 752 -20.75 42.74 -0.34
N ALA A 753 -20.61 43.11 -1.61
CA ALA A 753 -21.66 43.84 -2.32
C ALA A 753 -22.98 43.04 -2.36
N VAL A 754 -22.90 41.72 -2.54
CA VAL A 754 -24.08 40.84 -2.51
C VAL A 754 -24.69 40.77 -1.11
N LEU A 755 -23.88 40.63 -0.07
CA LEU A 755 -24.35 40.58 1.31
C LEU A 755 -25.04 41.89 1.72
N LEU A 756 -24.43 43.05 1.41
CA LEU A 756 -25.05 44.35 1.66
C LEU A 756 -26.32 44.57 0.83
N ALA A 757 -26.34 44.16 -0.44
CA ALA A 757 -27.55 44.26 -1.26
C ALA A 757 -28.70 43.42 -0.70
N ARG A 758 -28.43 42.21 -0.20
CA ARG A 758 -29.45 41.35 0.45
C ARG A 758 -29.90 41.95 1.78
N TYR A 759 -28.98 42.43 2.59
CA TYR A 759 -29.27 43.09 3.87
C TYR A 759 -30.15 44.35 3.70
N LEU A 760 -29.83 45.23 2.74
CA LEU A 760 -30.63 46.42 2.43
C LEU A 760 -32.04 46.08 1.92
N ASN A 761 -32.22 44.90 1.31
CA ASN A 761 -33.52 44.38 0.87
C ASN A 761 -34.28 43.63 1.98
N GLN A 762 -33.80 43.63 3.23
CA GLN A 762 -34.42 42.97 4.39
C GLN A 762 -34.58 41.46 4.21
N ASP A 763 -33.63 40.81 3.54
CA ASP A 763 -33.56 39.35 3.46
C ASP A 763 -33.22 38.76 4.84
N ALA A 764 -34.10 37.92 5.39
CA ALA A 764 -33.97 37.35 6.74
C ALA A 764 -32.76 36.40 6.90
N GLU A 765 -32.21 35.90 5.79
CA GLU A 765 -31.01 35.05 5.79
C GLU A 765 -29.71 35.85 5.65
N ALA A 766 -29.78 37.15 5.31
CA ALA A 766 -28.63 38.02 5.17
C ALA A 766 -28.29 38.67 6.50
N VAL A 767 -27.62 37.92 7.38
CA VAL A 767 -27.18 38.41 8.68
C VAL A 767 -25.79 39.06 8.57
N MET A 768 -25.69 40.34 8.92
CA MET A 768 -24.42 41.06 9.02
C MET A 768 -23.97 41.19 10.48
N THR A 769 -22.69 40.93 10.73
CA THR A 769 -22.05 41.19 12.03
C THR A 769 -22.02 42.70 12.32
N ASP A 770 -21.82 43.08 13.58
CA ASP A 770 -21.69 44.51 13.92
C ASP A 770 -20.42 45.13 13.29
N GLN A 771 -19.36 44.34 13.11
CA GLN A 771 -18.16 44.75 12.39
C GLN A 771 -18.45 44.94 10.89
N GLY A 772 -19.15 43.99 10.25
CA GLY A 772 -19.56 44.09 8.85
C GLY A 772 -20.43 45.32 8.59
N LYS A 773 -21.30 45.73 9.53
CA LYS A 773 -22.07 46.99 9.42
C LYS A 773 -21.19 48.24 9.47
N VAL A 774 -20.12 48.22 10.26
CA VAL A 774 -19.14 49.33 10.33
C VAL A 774 -18.32 49.39 9.05
N GLN A 775 -17.87 48.24 8.54
CA GLN A 775 -17.09 48.14 7.30
C GLN A 775 -17.92 48.44 6.05
N ALA A 776 -19.22 48.17 6.08
CA ALA A 776 -20.15 48.49 4.99
C ALA A 776 -20.45 49.99 4.86
N ASN A 777 -20.28 50.79 5.92
CA ASN A 777 -20.53 52.23 5.93
C ASN A 777 -19.34 52.99 5.34
N VAL A 778 -19.21 52.90 4.02
CA VAL A 778 -18.09 53.44 3.25
C VAL A 778 -18.36 54.86 2.73
N ILE A 779 -19.59 55.36 2.91
CA ILE A 779 -19.98 56.77 2.74
C ILE A 779 -20.59 57.25 4.05
N LYS A 780 -20.00 58.28 4.64
CA LYS A 780 -20.37 58.80 5.96
C LYS A 780 -21.89 59.07 6.08
N GLY A 781 -22.61 58.16 6.74
CA GLY A 781 -24.06 58.27 6.88
C GLY A 781 -24.72 57.05 7.52
N GLU A 782 -26.02 56.89 7.28
CA GLU A 782 -26.72 55.63 7.52
C GLU A 782 -26.39 54.67 6.36
N LEU A 783 -26.33 53.37 6.66
CA LEU A 783 -26.00 52.36 5.66
C LEU A 783 -27.11 52.29 4.58
N ASP A 784 -26.76 52.60 3.33
CA ASP A 784 -27.73 52.67 2.23
C ASP A 784 -27.18 52.20 0.87
N SER A 785 -27.93 52.44 -0.21
CA SER A 785 -27.55 52.03 -1.57
C SER A 785 -26.33 52.77 -2.14
N GLU A 786 -25.96 53.93 -1.58
CA GLU A 786 -24.76 54.66 -1.97
C GLU A 786 -23.50 53.91 -1.49
N ASP A 787 -23.52 53.32 -0.29
CA ASP A 787 -22.45 52.45 0.21
C ASP A 787 -22.22 51.24 -0.70
N LEU A 788 -23.31 50.57 -1.09
CA LEU A 788 -23.26 49.47 -2.05
C LEU A 788 -22.65 49.90 -3.38
N SER A 789 -23.01 51.08 -3.87
CA SER A 789 -22.48 51.63 -5.11
C SER A 789 -20.98 51.94 -5.00
N ALA A 790 -20.53 52.48 -3.86
CA ALA A 790 -19.14 52.78 -3.60
C ALA A 790 -18.28 51.51 -3.50
N ILE A 791 -18.77 50.46 -2.82
CA ILE A 791 -18.12 49.14 -2.73
C ILE A 791 -17.99 48.53 -4.14
N LEU A 792 -19.06 48.54 -4.94
CA LEU A 792 -19.01 48.05 -6.32
C LEU A 792 -18.02 48.84 -7.21
N MET A 793 -17.92 50.16 -7.02
CA MET A 793 -16.94 50.99 -7.73
C MET A 793 -15.49 50.69 -7.29
N PHE A 794 -15.28 50.40 -6.00
CA PHE A 794 -13.98 49.99 -5.46
C PHE A 794 -13.54 48.62 -5.99
N ILE A 795 -14.44 47.63 -5.97
CA ILE A 795 -14.22 46.28 -6.55
C ILE A 795 -13.89 46.37 -8.04
N ALA A 796 -14.59 47.25 -8.76
CA ALA A 796 -14.35 47.50 -10.18
C ALA A 796 -13.07 48.32 -10.48
N LYS A 797 -12.27 48.66 -9.44
CA LYS A 797 -11.06 49.48 -9.52
C LYS A 797 -11.29 50.88 -10.13
N LYS A 798 -12.51 51.42 -9.98
CA LYS A 798 -12.86 52.80 -10.37
C LYS A 798 -12.48 53.82 -9.29
N ILE A 799 -12.24 53.37 -8.06
CA ILE A 799 -11.77 54.15 -6.93
C ILE A 799 -10.47 53.49 -6.44
N PRO A 800 -9.34 54.22 -6.34
CA PRO A 800 -8.11 53.68 -5.77
C PRO A 800 -8.21 53.55 -4.25
N ALA A 801 -7.49 52.59 -3.67
CA ALA A 801 -7.58 52.24 -2.24
C ALA A 801 -7.21 53.39 -1.28
N ASP A 802 -6.40 54.35 -1.71
CA ASP A 802 -6.05 55.53 -0.93
C ASP A 802 -7.18 56.58 -0.85
N ARG A 803 -8.29 56.37 -1.58
CA ARG A 803 -9.49 57.22 -1.60
C ARG A 803 -10.76 56.49 -1.16
N PHE A 804 -10.62 55.35 -0.48
CA PHE A 804 -11.74 54.56 0.04
C PHE A 804 -11.55 54.39 1.56
N PRO A 805 -12.51 54.78 2.43
CA PRO A 805 -13.90 55.17 2.17
C PRO A 805 -14.06 56.57 1.52
N LEU A 806 -15.25 56.88 1.03
CA LEU A 806 -15.60 58.14 0.34
C LEU A 806 -16.38 59.12 1.24
N ASP A 807 -16.20 60.42 1.02
CA ASP A 807 -17.08 61.44 1.61
C ASP A 807 -18.45 61.54 0.89
N SER A 808 -18.48 61.26 -0.42
CA SER A 808 -19.70 61.15 -1.24
C SER A 808 -19.40 60.44 -2.56
N LEU A 809 -20.41 59.92 -3.26
CA LEU A 809 -20.22 59.29 -4.58
C LEU A 809 -19.60 60.26 -5.61
N PRO A 810 -18.68 59.79 -6.48
CA PRO A 810 -18.10 60.61 -7.54
C PRO A 810 -19.18 61.08 -8.52
N SER A 811 -19.17 62.37 -8.87
CA SER A 811 -20.02 62.88 -9.95
C SER A 811 -19.60 62.25 -11.29
N ALA A 812 -20.53 62.05 -12.22
CA ALA A 812 -20.30 61.32 -13.48
C ALA A 812 -19.21 61.90 -14.42
N GLY A 813 -18.49 62.96 -14.02
CA GLY A 813 -17.42 63.61 -14.78
C GLY A 813 -15.97 63.29 -14.35
N ASP A 814 -15.73 62.64 -13.21
CA ASP A 814 -14.37 62.49 -12.65
C ASP A 814 -13.68 61.13 -12.91
N ALA A 815 -14.27 60.25 -13.71
CA ALA A 815 -13.74 58.90 -13.97
C ALA A 815 -12.59 58.85 -15.01
N SER A 816 -11.64 59.78 -14.96
CA SER A 816 -10.37 59.70 -15.72
C SER A 816 -9.18 60.25 -14.94
N ALA A 817 -8.54 59.41 -14.14
CA ALA A 817 -7.13 59.52 -13.75
C ALA A 817 -6.62 58.16 -13.32
#